data_AF-A0A365NE28-F1
#
_entry.id   AF-A0A365NE28-F1
#
_cell.length_a   1.000
_cell.length_b   1.000
_cell.length_c   1.000
_cell.angle_alpha   90.00
_cell.angle_beta   90.00
_cell.angle_gamma   90.00
#
_symmetry.space_group_name_H-M   'P 1'
#
loop_
_entity.id
_entity.type
_entity.pdbx_description
1 polymer ?
#
loop_
_entity_poly.entity_id
_entity_poly.type
_entity_poly.pdbx_seq_one_letter_code
_entity_poly.pdbx_strand_id
1 'polypeptide(L)'
;MNNFNNERRFFNYPEPQEGPHVPYAIERNRNPVLRGPFLVAAAFLMEWIRFIRETAWANAGFASLRKIRTYLEHFEPRYDPTVVPIALSEAEAKERGERVQISALQQANNSQTLNPSKFYSAADYRALYLSGELTPVDVAKAILPLVETDGPTPGRHAQGWRELNIERIMRAAEASTERYKNKQPLGPLDGVPSAIKDDYDLDGYSTTLGSPRDYTETPKDGESTTSWIVRKLEEAGVVIIGKLAMHEFGLDTTGNNPNQGTPRNPFNSGYYTGGSSSGPAYAVSSGLIPLALGSDGGGSIRIPGSFCSVFGLKPTHNRLASWPGANHSPTCAVQGPLAVDMQSLAAAYEAIAEPHPSTQFPPLALQPSPPVTKVLGIFDAWISRATPSVQSLVRGLVESLAAKHGYTLVPIEIPFPAEGQMAHALTVLTDASTLLYDTKGLTPANKILLALGRTTPSTDYLLAQKLRGMLMQHLSYLWKTYPGMLIVTPTTACAGAPIRGGKSELSYGVNDGNYTLQSMEYVWLANFCGLPAITVPAGYVVPEGRKDAGEVADRDTEGKIPVGLMATGEWCSEDALLQFGFDAEAAGQDLRSKPPNWEDVIERAKDEAKMSRGPRRATGKQKSKGHGPVGAIQYDLRELTSSEEDIQQAWQLWHIIFPDWPIEQERFAGLLFGLKGQHWIHEHGFCLSYYSKSGNSGNIAAIGVLPEYRHKGLGNALLEKGKAGLKDAAKVAGQELTSLAMGSIFPRFWYRVPTSIVPEAKEFLSHRGTYETTDTVRDLYKDIQAEIAPPEVMERVSKTNIKFTPWSPELYEECMAKQDELFTWGGIYKALAARGQHHEVMVAIDPDTNKQIGWTLMCSFGSPAGDLFAFIPLLPPGEKTGLIAAVGVDEAERGKGVGLALVVKAMENLKERGMKGIFIDAVAIRGFYEKLGFETQWEYEACNFDLAKSDAET
;
A
#
# COMPACT_ATOMS: atom_id res chain seq x y z
N MET A 1 -20.02 45.83 -36.22
CA MET A 1 -18.63 45.77 -35.72
C MET A 1 -18.62 46.33 -34.31
N ASN A 2 -18.62 45.44 -33.31
CA ASN A 2 -18.10 45.71 -31.96
C ASN A 2 -17.40 44.42 -31.56
N ASN A 3 -16.10 44.40 -31.78
CA ASN A 3 -15.18 43.33 -31.43
C ASN A 3 -15.13 43.19 -29.91
N PHE A 4 -15.86 42.22 -29.34
CA PHE A 4 -15.37 41.58 -28.13
C PHE A 4 -14.31 40.59 -28.58
N ASN A 5 -13.05 41.04 -28.54
CA ASN A 5 -11.89 40.17 -28.66
C ASN A 5 -12.00 39.11 -27.56
N ASN A 6 -12.52 37.95 -27.93
CA ASN A 6 -12.44 36.67 -27.21
C ASN A 6 -10.98 36.14 -27.20
N GLU A 7 -10.01 37.06 -27.23
CA GLU A 7 -8.59 36.82 -27.46
C GLU A 7 -7.97 36.11 -26.24
N ARG A 8 -8.07 34.78 -26.33
CA ARG A 8 -7.26 33.73 -25.69
C ARG A 8 -7.37 33.66 -24.15
N ARG A 9 -8.44 33.01 -23.68
CA ARG A 9 -8.50 32.37 -22.35
C ARG A 9 -7.57 31.17 -22.22
N PHE A 10 -7.19 30.58 -23.35
CA PHE A 10 -6.46 29.33 -23.42
C PHE A 10 -5.40 29.38 -24.52
N PHE A 11 -4.28 28.70 -24.28
CA PHE A 11 -3.31 28.29 -25.28
C PHE A 11 -3.72 26.93 -25.87
N ASN A 12 -3.52 26.75 -27.19
CA ASN A 12 -3.90 25.55 -27.95
C ASN A 12 -5.40 25.18 -27.96
N TYR A 13 -6.30 26.12 -27.64
CA TYR A 13 -7.74 25.86 -27.75
C TYR A 13 -8.15 25.54 -29.20
N PRO A 14 -8.93 24.47 -29.47
CA PRO A 14 -9.32 24.11 -30.83
C PRO A 14 -10.24 25.16 -31.46
N GLU A 15 -9.98 25.53 -32.72
CA GLU A 15 -10.87 26.43 -33.47
C GLU A 15 -12.29 25.83 -33.56
N PRO A 16 -13.35 26.54 -33.13
CA PRO A 16 -14.72 26.05 -33.19
C PRO A 16 -15.17 25.79 -34.63
N GLN A 17 -15.30 24.51 -34.99
CA GLN A 17 -15.77 24.08 -36.31
C GLN A 17 -16.69 22.87 -36.17
N GLU A 18 -17.92 22.98 -36.65
CA GLU A 18 -18.86 21.87 -36.65
C GLU A 18 -18.35 20.73 -37.55
N GLY A 19 -18.13 19.56 -36.94
CA GLY A 19 -17.89 18.31 -37.65
C GLY A 19 -19.07 17.85 -38.51
N PRO A 20 -18.87 16.87 -39.40
CA PRO A 20 -19.90 16.45 -40.36
C PRO A 20 -21.09 15.78 -39.68
N HIS A 21 -22.30 16.06 -40.17
CA HIS A 21 -23.51 15.34 -39.77
C HIS A 21 -23.54 13.96 -40.43
N VAL A 22 -23.29 12.94 -39.62
CA VAL A 22 -23.31 11.54 -40.05
C VAL A 22 -24.23 10.75 -39.13
N PRO A 23 -25.16 9.93 -39.67
CA PRO A 23 -25.97 9.06 -38.84
C PRO A 23 -25.06 8.16 -37.99
N TYR A 24 -25.40 8.02 -36.72
CA TYR A 24 -24.66 7.11 -35.86
C TYR A 24 -24.86 5.66 -36.33
N ALA A 25 -23.78 5.01 -36.72
CA ALA A 25 -23.75 3.64 -37.19
C ALA A 25 -22.57 2.89 -36.56
N ILE A 26 -22.75 1.58 -36.34
CA ILE A 26 -21.68 0.70 -35.90
C ILE A 26 -21.60 -0.50 -36.83
N GLU A 27 -20.42 -0.72 -37.40
CA GLU A 27 -20.05 -1.96 -38.07
C GLU A 27 -18.93 -2.63 -37.26
N ARG A 28 -19.29 -3.53 -36.35
CA ARG A 28 -18.32 -4.31 -35.54
C ARG A 28 -18.48 -5.80 -35.77
N ASN A 29 -17.36 -6.45 -36.06
CA ASN A 29 -17.29 -7.90 -36.04
C ASN A 29 -17.22 -8.39 -34.59
N ARG A 30 -17.74 -9.58 -34.32
CA ARG A 30 -17.53 -10.22 -33.02
C ARG A 30 -16.10 -10.70 -32.92
N ASN A 31 -15.44 -10.35 -31.82
CA ASN A 31 -14.13 -10.91 -31.48
C ASN A 31 -14.29 -12.21 -30.69
N PRO A 32 -13.39 -13.20 -30.87
CA PRO A 32 -13.37 -14.38 -30.03
C PRO A 32 -13.00 -13.99 -28.60
N VAL A 33 -13.62 -14.64 -27.61
CA VAL A 33 -13.23 -14.47 -26.21
C VAL A 33 -12.27 -15.57 -25.81
N LEU A 34 -11.10 -15.18 -25.30
CA LEU A 34 -9.99 -16.08 -25.04
C LEU A 34 -9.74 -16.21 -23.54
N ARG A 35 -9.68 -17.45 -23.04
CA ARG A 35 -9.49 -17.79 -21.62
C ARG A 35 -8.59 -19.01 -21.46
N GLY A 36 -8.00 -19.15 -20.28
CA GLY A 36 -7.26 -20.34 -19.88
C GLY A 36 -6.08 -20.66 -20.81
N PRO A 37 -5.73 -21.95 -21.01
CA PRO A 37 -4.60 -22.34 -21.85
C PRO A 37 -4.70 -21.86 -23.31
N PHE A 38 -5.93 -21.71 -23.84
CA PHE A 38 -6.13 -21.21 -25.20
C PHE A 38 -5.70 -19.75 -25.35
N LEU A 39 -5.86 -18.93 -24.30
CA LEU A 39 -5.37 -17.55 -24.29
C LEU A 39 -3.83 -17.51 -24.40
N VAL A 40 -3.12 -18.41 -23.72
CA VAL A 40 -1.65 -18.51 -23.78
C VAL A 40 -1.19 -18.87 -25.20
N ALA A 41 -1.84 -19.86 -25.82
CA ALA A 41 -1.55 -20.25 -27.19
C ALA A 41 -1.84 -19.11 -28.18
N ALA A 42 -2.98 -18.43 -28.04
CA ALA A 42 -3.33 -17.29 -28.88
C ALA A 42 -2.33 -16.14 -28.75
N ALA A 43 -1.89 -15.82 -27.52
CA ALA A 43 -0.86 -14.82 -27.28
C ALA A 43 0.44 -15.17 -28.01
N PHE A 44 0.90 -16.42 -27.92
CA PHE A 44 2.07 -16.90 -28.65
C PHE A 44 1.91 -16.74 -30.16
N LEU A 45 0.77 -17.14 -30.73
CA LEU A 45 0.51 -17.01 -32.16
C LEU A 45 0.50 -15.54 -32.61
N MET A 46 -0.10 -14.64 -31.80
CA MET A 46 -0.12 -13.20 -32.06
C MET A 46 1.29 -12.59 -32.04
N GLU A 47 2.19 -13.07 -31.18
CA GLU A 47 3.57 -12.57 -31.12
C GLU A 47 4.37 -12.95 -32.38
N TRP A 48 4.26 -14.20 -32.84
CA TRP A 48 5.17 -14.76 -33.84
C TRP A 48 4.60 -14.84 -35.27
N ILE A 49 3.27 -14.86 -35.44
CA ILE A 49 2.64 -15.05 -36.76
C ILE A 49 1.98 -13.76 -37.23
N ARG A 50 2.69 -13.04 -38.10
CA ARG A 50 2.27 -11.73 -38.64
C ARG A 50 0.86 -11.75 -39.24
N PHE A 51 0.53 -12.74 -40.08
CA PHE A 51 -0.77 -12.82 -40.75
C PHE A 51 -1.94 -12.94 -39.76
N ILE A 52 -1.78 -13.73 -38.69
CA ILE A 52 -2.80 -13.88 -37.65
C ILE A 52 -3.04 -12.52 -36.97
N ARG A 53 -1.95 -11.84 -36.63
CA ARG A 53 -1.99 -10.53 -35.98
C ARG A 53 -2.63 -9.44 -36.84
N GLU A 54 -2.28 -9.36 -38.13
CA GLU A 54 -2.90 -8.42 -39.09
C GLU A 54 -4.39 -8.71 -39.28
N THR A 55 -4.78 -9.99 -39.34
CA THR A 55 -6.18 -10.41 -39.42
C THR A 55 -6.95 -10.03 -38.17
N ALA A 56 -6.38 -10.26 -36.98
CA ALA A 56 -6.98 -9.89 -35.70
C ALA A 56 -7.14 -8.35 -35.58
N TRP A 57 -6.13 -7.59 -36.00
CA TRP A 57 -6.17 -6.13 -36.03
C TRP A 57 -7.29 -5.61 -36.93
N ALA A 58 -7.43 -6.17 -38.13
CA ALA A 58 -8.53 -5.80 -39.03
C ALA A 58 -9.90 -6.21 -38.47
N ASN A 59 -10.01 -7.42 -37.89
CA ASN A 59 -11.25 -7.92 -37.30
C ASN A 59 -11.70 -7.09 -36.09
N ALA A 60 -10.77 -6.60 -35.29
CA ALA A 60 -11.04 -5.72 -34.16
C ALA A 60 -11.61 -4.35 -34.58
N GLY A 61 -11.59 -4.02 -35.88
CA GLY A 61 -12.19 -2.81 -36.42
C GLY A 61 -11.22 -1.64 -36.55
N PHE A 62 -9.91 -1.84 -36.31
CA PHE A 62 -8.92 -0.76 -36.41
C PHE A 62 -8.73 -0.21 -37.83
N ALA A 63 -9.13 -0.97 -38.86
CA ALA A 63 -9.18 -0.49 -40.25
C ALA A 63 -10.33 0.48 -40.54
N SER A 64 -11.27 0.68 -39.60
CA SER A 64 -12.49 1.50 -39.79
C SER A 64 -12.20 2.94 -40.19
N LEU A 65 -11.10 3.53 -39.69
CA LEU A 65 -10.70 4.91 -40.00
C LEU A 65 -10.48 5.15 -41.50
N ARG A 66 -10.17 4.10 -42.26
CA ARG A 66 -9.99 4.18 -43.73
C ARG A 66 -11.30 4.51 -44.45
N LYS A 67 -12.45 4.09 -43.89
CA LYS A 67 -13.78 4.34 -44.46
C LYS A 67 -14.19 5.81 -44.36
N ILE A 68 -13.68 6.52 -43.35
CA ILE A 68 -13.99 7.93 -43.10
C ILE A 68 -12.88 8.87 -43.57
N ARG A 69 -11.88 8.36 -44.30
CA ARG A 69 -10.69 9.14 -44.72
C ARG A 69 -11.07 10.44 -45.42
N THR A 70 -12.05 10.41 -46.32
CA THR A 70 -12.49 11.58 -47.09
C THR A 70 -13.01 12.71 -46.19
N TYR A 71 -13.61 12.38 -45.05
CA TYR A 71 -14.02 13.37 -44.04
C TYR A 71 -12.84 13.97 -43.27
N LEU A 72 -11.68 13.30 -43.25
CA LEU A 72 -10.50 13.68 -42.49
C LEU A 72 -9.41 14.35 -43.32
N GLU A 73 -9.55 14.40 -44.65
CA GLU A 73 -8.51 14.86 -45.58
C GLU A 73 -7.99 16.26 -45.25
N HIS A 74 -8.89 17.16 -44.88
CA HIS A 74 -8.60 18.58 -44.61
C HIS A 74 -8.19 18.90 -43.17
N PHE A 75 -8.22 17.92 -42.27
CA PHE A 75 -7.81 18.11 -40.89
C PHE A 75 -6.34 17.77 -40.72
N GLU A 76 -5.61 18.60 -39.99
CA GLU A 76 -4.23 18.31 -39.58
C GLU A 76 -4.22 17.35 -38.38
N PRO A 77 -3.24 16.43 -38.29
CA PRO A 77 -3.15 15.49 -37.18
C PRO A 77 -2.80 16.23 -35.87
N ARG A 78 -3.61 15.99 -34.83
CA ARG A 78 -3.34 16.52 -33.48
C ARG A 78 -2.88 15.41 -32.53
N TYR A 79 -1.59 15.42 -32.19
CA TYR A 79 -0.97 14.39 -31.36
C TYR A 79 -1.09 14.65 -29.85
N ASP A 80 -1.15 15.91 -29.44
CA ASP A 80 -1.28 16.31 -28.05
C ASP A 80 -2.63 17.05 -27.86
N PRO A 81 -3.54 16.53 -27.03
CA PRO A 81 -4.82 17.16 -26.76
C PRO A 81 -4.77 18.28 -25.71
N THR A 82 -3.59 18.64 -25.21
CA THR A 82 -3.43 19.66 -24.15
C THR A 82 -4.01 21.02 -24.58
N VAL A 83 -4.82 21.59 -23.69
CA VAL A 83 -5.34 22.95 -23.74
C VAL A 83 -5.00 23.59 -22.40
N VAL A 84 -4.21 24.67 -22.42
CA VAL A 84 -3.66 25.29 -21.20
C VAL A 84 -4.37 26.62 -20.93
N PRO A 85 -4.89 26.88 -19.73
CA PRO A 85 -5.50 28.17 -19.39
C PRO A 85 -4.41 29.25 -19.27
N ILE A 86 -4.71 30.45 -19.77
CA ILE A 86 -3.84 31.61 -19.60
C ILE A 86 -4.16 32.24 -18.25
N ALA A 87 -3.13 32.44 -17.42
CA ALA A 87 -3.29 32.96 -16.07
C ALA A 87 -4.01 34.31 -16.04
N LEU A 88 -4.92 34.49 -15.09
CA LEU A 88 -5.65 35.72 -14.81
C LEU A 88 -5.69 35.97 -13.31
N SER A 89 -5.38 37.20 -12.89
CA SER A 89 -5.62 37.63 -11.51
C SER A 89 -7.13 37.76 -11.23
N GLU A 90 -7.52 37.73 -9.95
CA GLU A 90 -8.92 37.94 -9.55
C GLU A 90 -9.49 39.28 -10.06
N ALA A 91 -8.67 40.33 -10.09
CA ALA A 91 -9.05 41.64 -10.60
C ALA A 91 -9.33 41.61 -12.11
N GLU A 92 -8.45 40.97 -12.89
CA GLU A 92 -8.60 40.79 -14.34
C GLU A 92 -9.79 39.88 -14.68
N ALA A 93 -9.98 38.79 -13.92
CA ALA A 93 -11.13 37.91 -14.08
C ALA A 93 -12.44 38.68 -13.84
N LYS A 94 -12.50 39.48 -12.77
CA LYS A 94 -13.67 40.33 -12.47
C LYS A 94 -13.93 41.37 -13.56
N GLU A 95 -12.89 42.01 -14.10
CA GLU A 95 -13.00 42.97 -15.20
C GLU A 95 -13.52 42.32 -16.50
N ARG A 96 -13.13 41.06 -16.75
CA ARG A 96 -13.56 40.27 -17.92
C ARG A 96 -14.90 39.54 -17.75
N GLY A 97 -15.52 39.62 -16.56
CA GLY A 97 -16.71 38.82 -16.22
C GLY A 97 -16.42 37.31 -16.17
N GLU A 98 -15.17 36.94 -15.92
CA GLU A 98 -14.66 35.57 -15.81
C GLU A 98 -14.56 35.17 -14.33
N ARG A 99 -14.56 33.86 -14.07
CA ARG A 99 -14.34 33.33 -12.73
C ARG A 99 -12.99 32.65 -12.68
N VAL A 100 -12.26 32.85 -11.58
CA VAL A 100 -11.14 31.96 -11.25
C VAL A 100 -11.70 30.69 -10.60
N GLN A 101 -10.98 29.57 -10.70
CA GLN A 101 -11.37 28.38 -9.93
C GLN A 101 -11.29 28.69 -8.43
N ILE A 102 -12.45 28.76 -7.77
CA ILE A 102 -12.58 28.95 -6.32
C ILE A 102 -12.62 27.56 -5.67
N SER A 103 -11.94 27.42 -4.52
CA SER A 103 -12.02 26.21 -3.69
C SER A 103 -13.48 25.79 -3.48
N ALA A 104 -13.83 24.58 -3.91
CA ALA A 104 -15.14 23.97 -3.70
C ALA A 104 -15.42 23.77 -2.20
N LEU A 105 -14.38 23.70 -1.36
CA LEU A 105 -14.51 23.68 0.10
C LEU A 105 -15.10 24.97 0.68
N GLN A 106 -14.97 26.12 0.00
CA GLN A 106 -15.60 27.37 0.45
C GLN A 106 -17.12 27.40 0.23
N GLN A 107 -17.66 26.52 -0.63
CA GLN A 107 -19.10 26.43 -0.89
C GLN A 107 -19.82 25.47 0.07
N ALA A 108 -19.09 24.55 0.71
CA ALA A 108 -19.62 23.60 1.67
C ALA A 108 -19.58 24.14 3.12
N ASN A 109 -20.40 25.14 3.42
CA ASN A 109 -20.75 25.47 4.80
C ASN A 109 -21.80 24.48 5.31
N ASN A 110 -21.41 23.54 6.17
CA ASN A 110 -22.08 23.26 7.44
C ASN A 110 -21.49 22.00 8.11
N SER A 111 -21.26 22.13 9.42
CA SER A 111 -21.10 21.01 10.35
C SER A 111 -22.17 19.94 10.07
N GLN A 112 -21.74 18.76 9.61
CA GLN A 112 -22.59 17.58 9.63
C GLN A 112 -22.25 16.75 10.86
N THR A 113 -23.28 16.41 11.62
CA THR A 113 -23.23 15.35 12.62
C THR A 113 -22.93 14.03 11.93
N LEU A 114 -21.95 13.28 12.46
CA LEU A 114 -21.56 11.96 11.97
C LEU A 114 -22.81 11.09 11.79
N ASN A 115 -23.05 10.59 10.57
CA ASN A 115 -24.19 9.74 10.27
C ASN A 115 -23.70 8.31 9.93
N PRO A 116 -23.77 7.35 10.89
CA PRO A 116 -23.28 5.99 10.69
C PRO A 116 -23.95 5.22 9.54
N SER A 117 -25.14 5.66 9.11
CA SER A 117 -25.84 5.06 7.96
C SER A 117 -25.18 5.40 6.62
N LYS A 118 -24.31 6.41 6.58
CA LYS A 118 -23.55 6.83 5.39
C LYS A 118 -22.14 6.22 5.39
N PHE A 119 -21.47 6.31 4.24
CA PHE A 119 -20.04 6.03 4.16
C PHE A 119 -19.26 7.11 4.92
N TYR A 120 -18.08 6.77 5.45
CA TYR A 120 -17.25 7.71 6.18
C TYR A 120 -16.41 8.58 5.24
N SER A 121 -16.66 9.88 5.29
CA SER A 121 -15.96 10.90 4.53
C SER A 121 -14.62 11.29 5.16
N ALA A 122 -13.75 11.97 4.42
CA ALA A 122 -12.56 12.62 4.98
C ALA A 122 -12.92 13.61 6.11
N ALA A 123 -14.07 14.28 6.01
CA ALA A 123 -14.57 15.21 7.02
C ALA A 123 -14.97 14.51 8.33
N ASP A 124 -15.51 13.29 8.26
CA ASP A 124 -15.85 12.49 9.44
C ASP A 124 -14.60 12.10 10.24
N TYR A 125 -13.55 11.60 9.56
CA TYR A 125 -12.26 11.31 10.19
C TYR A 125 -11.69 12.56 10.87
N ARG A 126 -11.65 13.68 10.15
CA ARG A 126 -11.17 14.96 10.69
C ARG A 126 -11.98 15.41 11.91
N ALA A 127 -13.30 15.29 11.89
CA ALA A 127 -14.15 15.67 13.03
C ALA A 127 -13.82 14.84 14.27
N LEU A 128 -13.60 13.53 14.10
CA LEU A 128 -13.20 12.63 15.19
C LEU A 128 -11.81 12.97 15.73
N TYR A 129 -10.86 13.34 14.87
CA TYR A 129 -9.53 13.78 15.31
C TYR A 129 -9.56 15.11 16.05
N LEU A 130 -10.33 16.09 15.57
CA LEU A 130 -10.51 17.38 16.23
C LEU A 130 -11.17 17.24 17.61
N SER A 131 -12.13 16.33 17.75
CA SER A 131 -12.79 16.04 19.03
C SER A 131 -11.89 15.24 20.00
N GLY A 132 -10.83 14.61 19.48
CA GLY A 132 -9.97 13.69 20.22
C GLY A 132 -10.60 12.32 20.50
N GLU A 133 -11.79 12.02 19.94
CA GLU A 133 -12.44 10.72 20.06
C GLU A 133 -11.57 9.61 19.45
N LEU A 134 -10.97 9.88 18.28
CA LEU A 134 -9.96 9.04 17.63
C LEU A 134 -8.69 9.84 17.32
N THR A 135 -7.62 9.13 17.02
CA THR A 135 -6.40 9.67 16.42
C THR A 135 -6.10 8.99 15.07
N PRO A 136 -5.30 9.62 14.20
CA PRO A 136 -4.78 8.96 13.00
C PRO A 136 -4.09 7.62 13.28
N VAL A 137 -3.40 7.48 14.42
CA VAL A 137 -2.78 6.21 14.86
C VAL A 137 -3.82 5.12 15.13
N ASP A 138 -4.91 5.46 15.83
CA ASP A 138 -6.00 4.51 16.11
C ASP A 138 -6.59 3.96 14.80
N VAL A 139 -6.76 4.84 13.80
CA VAL A 139 -7.29 4.48 12.48
C VAL A 139 -6.30 3.65 11.67
N ALA A 140 -5.01 4.00 11.66
CA ALA A 140 -3.99 3.22 10.96
C ALA A 140 -3.91 1.78 11.51
N LYS A 141 -3.89 1.62 12.84
CA LYS A 141 -3.92 0.30 13.50
C LYS A 141 -5.19 -0.49 13.19
N ALA A 142 -6.33 0.18 13.06
CA ALA A 142 -7.58 -0.44 12.67
C ALA A 142 -7.63 -0.85 11.19
N ILE A 143 -6.81 -0.29 10.30
CA ILE A 143 -6.79 -0.69 8.89
C ILE A 143 -5.76 -1.81 8.64
N LEU A 144 -4.56 -1.70 9.22
CA LEU A 144 -3.41 -2.58 8.88
C LEU A 144 -3.74 -4.09 8.86
N PRO A 145 -4.37 -4.69 9.89
CA PRO A 145 -4.67 -6.13 9.88
C PRO A 145 -5.68 -6.58 8.81
N LEU A 146 -6.46 -5.65 8.25
CA LEU A 146 -7.42 -5.95 7.19
C LEU A 146 -6.74 -6.07 5.83
N VAL A 147 -5.63 -5.35 5.64
CA VAL A 147 -5.01 -5.10 4.34
C VAL A 147 -3.61 -5.72 4.21
N GLU A 148 -3.08 -6.25 5.31
CA GLU A 148 -1.76 -6.88 5.37
C GLU A 148 -1.56 -7.93 4.29
N THR A 149 -0.57 -7.70 3.42
CA THR A 149 -0.26 -8.54 2.26
C THR A 149 0.69 -9.68 2.62
N ASP A 150 1.52 -9.48 3.64
CA ASP A 150 2.61 -10.36 4.04
C ASP A 150 2.25 -11.09 5.35
N GLY A 151 2.44 -12.40 5.39
CA GLY A 151 2.14 -13.23 6.57
C GLY A 151 1.52 -14.58 6.24
N PRO A 152 1.44 -15.52 7.21
CA PRO A 152 0.88 -16.86 6.98
C PRO A 152 -0.62 -16.83 6.69
N THR A 153 -1.31 -15.76 7.05
CA THR A 153 -2.72 -15.52 6.71
C THR A 153 -2.87 -14.05 6.33
N PRO A 154 -2.87 -13.72 5.03
CA PRO A 154 -3.08 -12.36 4.57
C PRO A 154 -4.40 -11.78 5.09
N GLY A 155 -4.44 -10.46 5.27
CA GLY A 155 -5.66 -9.74 5.62
C GLY A 155 -6.78 -10.01 4.62
N ARG A 156 -8.03 -9.98 5.08
CA ARG A 156 -9.19 -10.33 4.23
C ARG A 156 -9.37 -9.42 3.00
N HIS A 157 -8.75 -8.24 3.01
CA HIS A 157 -8.74 -7.28 1.89
C HIS A 157 -7.41 -7.21 1.13
N ALA A 158 -6.42 -8.05 1.46
CA ALA A 158 -5.07 -8.01 0.89
C ALA A 158 -5.04 -7.97 -0.65
N GLN A 159 -6.00 -8.60 -1.34
CA GLN A 159 -6.06 -8.60 -2.81
C GLN A 159 -6.32 -7.22 -3.44
N GLY A 160 -6.78 -6.23 -2.67
CA GLY A 160 -6.89 -4.84 -3.11
C GLY A 160 -5.57 -4.05 -3.00
N TRP A 161 -4.58 -4.62 -2.34
CA TRP A 161 -3.31 -4.00 -1.96
C TRP A 161 -2.15 -4.73 -2.61
N ARG A 162 -1.01 -4.05 -2.73
CA ARG A 162 0.19 -4.59 -3.37
C ARG A 162 1.39 -4.54 -2.43
N GLU A 163 1.59 -3.43 -1.73
CA GLU A 163 2.69 -3.27 -0.79
C GLU A 163 2.31 -2.29 0.31
N LEU A 164 2.75 -2.59 1.52
CA LEU A 164 2.60 -1.75 2.70
C LEU A 164 3.98 -1.45 3.28
N ASN A 165 4.19 -0.25 3.81
CA ASN A 165 5.37 0.09 4.60
C ASN A 165 4.92 0.53 6.00
N ILE A 166 4.76 -0.44 6.91
CA ILE A 166 4.15 -0.23 8.24
C ILE A 166 4.87 0.88 9.01
N GLU A 167 6.20 0.91 8.99
CA GLU A 167 6.99 1.94 9.67
C GLU A 167 6.65 3.35 9.14
N ARG A 168 6.62 3.53 7.82
CA ARG A 168 6.29 4.83 7.20
C ARG A 168 4.84 5.23 7.48
N ILE A 169 3.91 4.28 7.43
CA ILE A 169 2.49 4.50 7.74
C ILE A 169 2.32 5.00 9.18
N MET A 170 2.92 4.30 10.13
CA MET A 170 2.84 4.64 11.56
C MET A 170 3.50 5.98 11.85
N ARG A 171 4.68 6.25 11.27
CA ARG A 171 5.37 7.55 11.41
C ARG A 171 4.51 8.72 10.91
N ALA A 172 3.85 8.56 9.76
CA ALA A 172 2.95 9.59 9.23
C ALA A 172 1.71 9.79 10.13
N ALA A 173 1.13 8.70 10.62
CA ALA A 173 -0.01 8.74 11.54
C ALA A 173 0.35 9.37 12.90
N GLU A 174 1.53 9.09 13.44
CA GLU A 174 2.05 9.67 14.68
C GLU A 174 2.32 11.17 14.52
N ALA A 175 2.95 11.58 13.42
CA ALA A 175 3.18 12.99 13.11
C ALA A 175 1.87 13.78 13.00
N SER A 176 0.85 13.20 12.37
CA SER A 176 -0.49 13.79 12.32
C SER A 176 -1.16 13.82 13.70
N THR A 177 -1.06 12.73 14.47
CA THR A 177 -1.60 12.65 15.84
C THR A 177 -1.02 13.74 16.73
N GLU A 178 0.29 13.99 16.67
CA GLU A 178 0.94 15.06 17.44
C GLU A 178 0.49 16.46 16.98
N ARG A 179 0.28 16.68 15.68
CA ARG A 179 -0.31 17.93 15.16
C ARG A 179 -1.72 18.18 15.71
N TYR A 180 -2.59 17.17 15.73
CA TYR A 180 -3.93 17.30 16.31
C TYR A 180 -3.88 17.58 17.81
N LYS A 181 -3.03 16.87 18.55
CA LYS A 181 -2.81 17.08 19.99
C LYS A 181 -2.35 18.51 20.31
N ASN A 182 -1.48 19.06 19.47
CA ASN A 182 -0.99 20.44 19.58
C ASN A 182 -1.93 21.48 18.94
N LYS A 183 -3.11 21.08 18.45
CA LYS A 183 -4.10 21.94 17.77
C LYS A 183 -3.54 22.66 16.53
N GLN A 184 -2.64 22.00 15.81
CA GLN A 184 -2.00 22.50 14.59
C GLN A 184 -2.17 21.53 13.40
N PRO A 185 -3.40 21.10 13.06
CA PRO A 185 -3.60 20.26 11.87
C PRO A 185 -3.28 21.04 10.59
N LEU A 186 -2.73 20.36 9.58
CA LEU A 186 -2.32 20.96 8.29
C LEU A 186 -3.50 21.37 7.40
N GLY A 187 -4.67 20.76 7.59
CA GLY A 187 -5.83 21.09 6.77
C GLY A 187 -6.97 20.07 6.84
N PRO A 188 -7.87 20.08 5.85
CA PRO A 188 -9.02 19.16 5.78
C PRO A 188 -8.66 17.68 5.64
N LEU A 189 -7.46 17.37 5.13
CA LEU A 189 -7.00 16.01 4.86
C LEU A 189 -5.95 15.48 5.85
N ASP A 190 -5.53 16.29 6.83
CA ASP A 190 -4.51 15.88 7.79
C ASP A 190 -4.97 14.65 8.59
N GLY A 191 -4.19 13.58 8.54
CA GLY A 191 -4.47 12.32 9.24
C GLY A 191 -5.47 11.40 8.55
N VAL A 192 -6.07 11.82 7.44
CA VAL A 192 -7.04 11.02 6.70
C VAL A 192 -6.31 9.83 6.04
N PRO A 193 -6.77 8.58 6.20
CA PRO A 193 -6.14 7.44 5.56
C PRO A 193 -6.41 7.45 4.04
N SER A 194 -5.41 7.12 3.25
CA SER A 194 -5.50 7.03 1.79
C SER A 194 -4.54 5.97 1.26
N ALA A 195 -4.57 5.69 -0.03
CA ALA A 195 -3.62 4.83 -0.69
C ALA A 195 -3.48 5.17 -2.18
N ILE A 196 -2.38 4.72 -2.78
CA ILE A 196 -1.95 5.15 -4.10
C ILE A 196 -1.90 3.95 -5.03
N LYS A 197 -2.43 4.07 -6.25
CA LYS A 197 -2.29 3.02 -7.27
C LYS A 197 -0.82 2.71 -7.55
N ASP A 198 -0.56 1.49 -7.99
CA ASP A 198 0.79 0.99 -8.26
C ASP A 198 1.51 1.60 -9.49
N ASP A 199 0.90 2.54 -10.21
CA ASP A 199 1.51 3.29 -11.33
C ASP A 199 1.98 4.68 -10.94
N TYR A 200 2.23 4.87 -9.65
CA TYR A 200 2.82 6.07 -9.07
C TYR A 200 4.12 5.71 -8.39
N ASP A 201 5.14 6.53 -8.58
CA ASP A 201 6.35 6.44 -7.79
C ASP A 201 6.14 7.05 -6.41
N LEU A 202 6.64 6.35 -5.39
CA LEU A 202 6.56 6.75 -3.98
C LEU A 202 7.80 6.20 -3.27
N ASP A 203 8.57 7.07 -2.65
CA ASP A 203 9.83 6.68 -2.01
C ASP A 203 9.59 5.58 -0.97
N GLY A 204 10.49 4.61 -0.87
CA GLY A 204 10.36 3.50 0.08
C GLY A 204 9.27 2.47 -0.28
N TYR A 205 8.73 2.54 -1.49
CA TYR A 205 7.86 1.54 -2.09
C TYR A 205 8.41 1.17 -3.48
N SER A 206 8.19 -0.06 -3.91
CA SER A 206 8.39 -0.44 -5.30
C SER A 206 7.28 0.15 -6.20
N THR A 207 7.48 0.16 -7.51
CA THR A 207 6.49 0.53 -8.53
C THR A 207 6.47 -0.59 -9.57
N THR A 208 5.45 -1.44 -9.54
CA THR A 208 5.45 -2.66 -10.37
C THR A 208 4.51 -2.60 -11.57
N LEU A 209 3.67 -1.57 -11.67
CA LEU A 209 2.68 -1.40 -12.74
C LEU A 209 1.77 -2.63 -12.90
N GLY A 210 1.49 -3.34 -11.82
CA GLY A 210 0.74 -4.60 -11.83
C GLY A 210 1.48 -5.80 -12.44
N SER A 211 2.78 -5.67 -12.74
CA SER A 211 3.65 -6.72 -13.29
C SER A 211 4.45 -7.40 -12.17
N PRO A 212 4.99 -8.62 -12.39
CA PRO A 212 5.92 -9.23 -11.43
C PRO A 212 7.30 -8.52 -11.37
N ARG A 213 7.57 -7.57 -12.27
CA ARG A 213 8.83 -6.83 -12.31
C ARG A 213 8.70 -5.51 -11.55
N ASP A 214 9.80 -5.13 -10.90
CA ASP A 214 9.96 -3.80 -10.31
C ASP A 214 10.48 -2.82 -11.37
N TYR A 215 9.76 -1.71 -11.55
CA TYR A 215 10.05 -0.61 -12.48
C TYR A 215 10.41 0.68 -11.74
N THR A 216 10.65 0.61 -10.43
CA THR A 216 11.07 1.76 -9.63
C THR A 216 12.31 2.38 -10.24
N GLU A 217 12.23 3.64 -10.62
CA GLU A 217 13.41 4.38 -11.07
C GLU A 217 14.37 4.57 -9.91
N THR A 218 15.67 4.40 -10.16
CA THR A 218 16.69 4.74 -9.16
C THR A 218 16.81 6.27 -9.09
N PRO A 219 16.51 6.92 -7.96
CA PRO A 219 16.72 8.36 -7.83
C PRO A 219 18.20 8.69 -8.02
N LYS A 220 18.47 9.88 -8.56
CA LYS A 220 19.80 10.48 -8.43
C LYS A 220 20.06 10.84 -6.97
N ASP A 221 21.32 10.88 -6.55
CA ASP A 221 21.70 11.14 -5.17
C ASP A 221 21.01 12.41 -4.61
N GLY A 222 20.22 12.25 -3.55
CA GLY A 222 19.49 13.33 -2.88
C GLY A 222 18.17 13.75 -3.53
N GLU A 223 17.76 13.15 -4.64
CA GLU A 223 16.47 13.39 -5.28
C GLU A 223 15.42 12.36 -4.82
N SER A 224 14.16 12.77 -4.75
CA SER A 224 13.03 11.88 -4.49
C SER A 224 12.41 11.42 -5.81
N THR A 225 11.95 10.17 -5.91
CA THR A 225 11.17 9.67 -7.05
C THR A 225 9.67 9.80 -6.84
N THR A 226 9.23 10.14 -5.62
CA THR A 226 7.80 10.34 -5.31
C THR A 226 7.15 11.29 -6.33
N SER A 227 6.11 10.81 -7.02
CA SER A 227 5.37 11.60 -8.03
C SER A 227 4.84 12.89 -7.40
N TRP A 228 4.88 14.00 -8.15
CA TRP A 228 4.53 15.33 -7.63
C TRP A 228 3.18 15.37 -6.92
N ILE A 229 2.16 14.73 -7.50
CA ILE A 229 0.83 14.74 -6.90
C ILE A 229 0.74 13.92 -5.60
N VAL A 230 1.58 12.89 -5.46
CA VAL A 230 1.68 12.11 -4.22
C VAL A 230 2.36 12.96 -3.13
N ARG A 231 3.41 13.71 -3.48
CA ARG A 231 4.03 14.68 -2.56
C ARG A 231 3.02 15.71 -2.07
N LYS A 232 2.19 16.26 -2.97
CA LYS A 232 1.14 17.22 -2.59
C LYS A 232 0.11 16.63 -1.64
N LEU A 233 -0.20 15.34 -1.80
CA LEU A 233 -1.07 14.63 -0.88
C LEU A 233 -0.40 14.42 0.50
N GLU A 234 0.89 14.09 0.54
CA GLU A 234 1.68 13.98 1.79
C GLU A 234 1.82 15.34 2.50
N GLU A 235 2.06 16.43 1.75
CA GLU A 235 2.10 17.80 2.25
C GLU A 235 0.76 18.24 2.88
N ALA A 236 -0.35 17.71 2.39
CA ALA A 236 -1.68 17.92 2.99
C ALA A 236 -1.91 17.11 4.28
N GLY A 237 -0.94 16.29 4.70
CA GLY A 237 -0.96 15.51 5.93
C GLY A 237 -1.67 14.16 5.84
N VAL A 238 -1.99 13.69 4.63
CA VAL A 238 -2.65 12.39 4.39
C VAL A 238 -1.74 11.23 4.83
N VAL A 239 -2.34 10.22 5.46
CA VAL A 239 -1.63 8.98 5.83
C VAL A 239 -1.80 7.97 4.70
N ILE A 240 -0.74 7.76 3.91
CA ILE A 240 -0.73 6.77 2.83
C ILE A 240 -0.50 5.38 3.43
N ILE A 241 -1.56 4.57 3.47
CA ILE A 241 -1.59 3.20 4.00
C ILE A 241 -0.82 2.22 3.09
N GLY A 242 -0.59 2.54 1.82
CA GLY A 242 0.21 1.70 0.94
C GLY A 242 -0.11 1.85 -0.54
N LYS A 243 0.39 0.89 -1.31
CA LYS A 243 0.23 0.81 -2.77
C LYS A 243 -0.89 -0.18 -3.12
N LEU A 244 -1.73 0.19 -4.06
CA LEU A 244 -2.97 -0.52 -4.40
C LEU A 244 -2.84 -1.31 -5.70
N ALA A 245 -3.51 -2.46 -5.75
CA ALA A 245 -3.54 -3.34 -6.90
C ALA A 245 -4.10 -2.65 -8.16
N MET A 246 -3.64 -3.10 -9.33
CA MET A 246 -4.12 -2.61 -10.62
C MET A 246 -4.10 -3.69 -11.70
N HIS A 247 -4.79 -3.45 -12.81
CA HIS A 247 -4.60 -4.24 -14.03
C HIS A 247 -3.18 -3.98 -14.58
N GLU A 248 -2.48 -5.04 -15.00
CA GLU A 248 -1.09 -4.97 -15.48
C GLU A 248 -0.94 -3.91 -16.61
N PHE A 249 -0.04 -2.93 -16.43
CA PHE A 249 0.19 -1.74 -17.27
C PHE A 249 -1.05 -0.89 -17.58
N GLY A 250 -2.17 -1.17 -16.92
CA GLY A 250 -3.44 -0.54 -17.18
C GLY A 250 -4.02 -0.74 -18.57
N LEU A 251 -3.68 -1.85 -19.24
CA LEU A 251 -4.03 -2.10 -20.64
C LEU A 251 -5.44 -2.67 -20.86
N ASP A 252 -6.18 -3.00 -19.80
CA ASP A 252 -7.59 -3.42 -19.89
C ASP A 252 -8.42 -2.89 -18.72
N THR A 253 -9.74 -3.07 -18.84
CA THR A 253 -10.80 -2.40 -18.09
C THR A 253 -11.48 -3.30 -17.06
N THR A 254 -11.05 -4.56 -16.95
CA THR A 254 -11.63 -5.50 -15.99
C THR A 254 -11.04 -5.32 -14.60
N GLY A 255 -9.74 -5.06 -14.49
CA GLY A 255 -9.02 -5.16 -13.22
C GLY A 255 -8.44 -6.54 -12.92
N ASN A 256 -8.60 -7.51 -13.84
CA ASN A 256 -7.98 -8.83 -13.75
C ASN A 256 -6.45 -8.71 -13.72
N ASN A 257 -5.80 -9.34 -12.75
CA ASN A 257 -4.36 -9.44 -12.68
C ASN A 257 -3.97 -10.82 -12.15
N PRO A 258 -3.52 -11.75 -13.02
CA PRO A 258 -3.11 -13.09 -12.62
C PRO A 258 -1.77 -13.11 -11.88
N ASN A 259 -0.95 -12.07 -12.01
CA ASN A 259 0.39 -12.02 -11.41
C ASN A 259 0.34 -11.70 -9.92
N GLN A 260 -0.50 -10.73 -9.54
CA GLN A 260 -0.56 -10.17 -8.18
C GLN A 260 -1.86 -10.49 -7.44
N GLY A 261 -2.82 -11.11 -8.12
CA GLY A 261 -4.16 -11.33 -7.60
C GLY A 261 -5.15 -10.27 -8.06
N THR A 262 -6.44 -10.60 -7.98
CA THR A 262 -7.51 -9.76 -8.53
C THR A 262 -8.55 -9.46 -7.45
N PRO A 263 -8.67 -8.20 -6.99
CA PRO A 263 -9.73 -7.84 -6.07
C PRO A 263 -11.09 -8.04 -6.75
N ARG A 264 -12.04 -8.61 -6.00
CA ARG A 264 -13.42 -8.82 -6.47
C ARG A 264 -14.26 -7.59 -6.23
N ASN A 265 -15.30 -7.41 -7.03
CA ASN A 265 -16.23 -6.32 -6.83
C ASN A 265 -16.84 -6.39 -5.42
N PRO A 266 -16.78 -5.31 -4.60
CA PRO A 266 -17.33 -5.28 -3.25
C PRO A 266 -18.81 -5.68 -3.17
N PHE A 267 -19.62 -5.32 -4.16
CA PHE A 267 -21.05 -5.63 -4.16
C PHE A 267 -21.35 -7.07 -4.60
N ASN A 268 -20.49 -7.69 -5.41
CA ASN A 268 -20.68 -9.04 -5.90
C ASN A 268 -19.35 -9.71 -6.29
N SER A 269 -18.94 -10.72 -5.54
CA SER A 269 -17.65 -11.40 -5.76
C SER A 269 -17.55 -12.16 -7.09
N GLY A 270 -18.66 -12.39 -7.79
CA GLY A 270 -18.71 -12.95 -9.15
C GLY A 270 -18.38 -11.94 -10.25
N TYR A 271 -18.08 -10.69 -9.90
CA TYR A 271 -17.77 -9.60 -10.83
C TYR A 271 -16.40 -9.00 -10.53
N TYR A 272 -15.79 -8.41 -11.54
CA TYR A 272 -14.62 -7.57 -11.36
C TYR A 272 -14.98 -6.17 -10.85
N THR A 273 -14.02 -5.52 -10.21
CA THR A 273 -14.10 -4.12 -9.77
C THR A 273 -14.10 -3.12 -10.93
N GLY A 274 -13.75 -3.55 -12.14
CA GLY A 274 -13.36 -2.65 -13.21
C GLY A 274 -11.89 -2.27 -13.09
N GLY A 275 -11.36 -1.63 -14.13
CA GLY A 275 -9.94 -1.38 -14.24
C GLY A 275 -9.61 -0.19 -15.14
N SER A 276 -8.37 0.26 -15.12
CA SER A 276 -7.24 -0.42 -14.44
C SER A 276 -7.05 -0.10 -12.96
N SER A 277 -7.72 0.90 -12.40
CA SER A 277 -7.63 1.26 -10.96
C SER A 277 -8.51 0.35 -10.08
N SER A 278 -8.25 -0.96 -10.13
CA SER A 278 -9.04 -1.98 -9.44
C SER A 278 -8.92 -1.91 -7.92
N GLY A 279 -7.70 -1.76 -7.39
CA GLY A 279 -7.42 -1.57 -5.96
C GLY A 279 -7.98 -0.25 -5.40
N PRO A 280 -7.74 0.92 -6.04
CA PRO A 280 -8.32 2.19 -5.59
C PRO A 280 -9.84 2.17 -5.42
N ALA A 281 -10.59 1.69 -6.41
CA ALA A 281 -12.04 1.63 -6.28
C ALA A 281 -12.49 0.59 -5.24
N TYR A 282 -11.80 -0.54 -5.14
CA TYR A 282 -12.07 -1.58 -4.14
C TYR A 282 -11.91 -1.05 -2.72
N ALA A 283 -10.77 -0.40 -2.43
CA ALA A 283 -10.43 0.08 -1.10
C ALA A 283 -11.41 1.16 -0.61
N VAL A 284 -11.78 2.09 -1.50
CA VAL A 284 -12.76 3.14 -1.20
C VAL A 284 -14.17 2.55 -1.00
N SER A 285 -14.59 1.68 -1.89
CA SER A 285 -15.93 1.08 -1.85
C SER A 285 -16.14 0.16 -0.66
N SER A 286 -15.11 -0.59 -0.27
CA SER A 286 -15.14 -1.50 0.89
C SER A 286 -15.01 -0.77 2.24
N GLY A 287 -14.95 0.57 2.27
CA GLY A 287 -14.89 1.33 3.53
C GLY A 287 -13.52 1.38 4.23
N LEU A 288 -12.46 0.88 3.59
CA LEU A 288 -11.12 0.85 4.17
C LEU A 288 -10.50 2.24 4.25
N ILE A 289 -10.73 3.07 3.23
CA ILE A 289 -10.22 4.45 3.10
C ILE A 289 -11.27 5.34 2.42
N PRO A 290 -11.39 6.63 2.75
CA PRO A 290 -12.35 7.54 2.13
C PRO A 290 -11.94 8.02 0.72
N LEU A 291 -10.64 7.97 0.39
CA LEU A 291 -10.11 8.44 -0.89
C LEU A 291 -8.85 7.68 -1.30
N ALA A 292 -8.57 7.66 -2.60
CA ALA A 292 -7.38 7.04 -3.19
C ALA A 292 -6.98 7.77 -4.48
N LEU A 293 -5.74 7.60 -4.93
CA LEU A 293 -5.31 8.05 -6.27
C LEU A 293 -5.32 6.88 -7.27
N GLY A 294 -5.81 7.17 -8.47
CA GLY A 294 -5.81 6.26 -9.62
C GLY A 294 -5.36 6.96 -10.90
N SER A 295 -5.39 6.26 -12.02
CA SER A 295 -5.05 6.83 -13.33
C SER A 295 -6.08 6.44 -14.37
N ASP A 296 -6.24 7.26 -15.42
CA ASP A 296 -7.29 7.14 -16.43
C ASP A 296 -6.76 7.43 -17.84
N GLY A 297 -6.51 6.36 -18.63
CA GLY A 297 -6.15 6.42 -20.05
C GLY A 297 -7.26 6.02 -21.02
N GLY A 298 -8.26 5.31 -20.53
CA GLY A 298 -9.44 4.87 -21.29
C GLY A 298 -10.66 4.65 -20.40
N GLY A 299 -10.76 5.40 -19.30
CA GLY A 299 -11.77 5.22 -18.26
C GLY A 299 -11.26 4.57 -16.97
N SER A 300 -9.95 4.42 -16.78
CA SER A 300 -9.42 3.63 -15.64
C SER A 300 -9.66 4.21 -14.25
N ILE A 301 -10.16 5.45 -14.11
CA ILE A 301 -10.75 5.98 -12.86
C ILE A 301 -12.27 5.81 -12.89
N ARG A 302 -12.88 6.13 -14.04
CA ARG A 302 -14.34 6.24 -14.18
C ARG A 302 -15.06 4.88 -14.25
N ILE A 303 -14.53 3.91 -14.99
CA ILE A 303 -15.06 2.54 -15.09
C ILE A 303 -15.10 1.87 -13.71
N PRO A 304 -13.99 1.76 -12.96
CA PRO A 304 -14.06 1.18 -11.63
C PRO A 304 -14.84 2.07 -10.64
N GLY A 305 -14.89 3.39 -10.85
CA GLY A 305 -15.80 4.27 -10.13
C GLY A 305 -17.28 3.88 -10.28
N SER A 306 -17.71 3.65 -11.51
CA SER A 306 -19.04 3.13 -11.87
C SER A 306 -19.29 1.77 -11.23
N PHE A 307 -18.40 0.80 -11.47
CA PHE A 307 -18.60 -0.59 -11.05
C PHE A 307 -18.49 -0.82 -9.54
N CYS A 308 -17.82 0.06 -8.80
CA CYS A 308 -17.70 -0.04 -7.34
C CYS A 308 -18.54 1.01 -6.59
N SER A 309 -19.41 1.78 -7.26
CA SER A 309 -20.25 2.80 -6.63
C SER A 309 -19.45 3.88 -5.86
N VAL A 310 -18.35 4.35 -6.45
CA VAL A 310 -17.50 5.44 -5.90
C VAL A 310 -17.39 6.60 -6.89
N PHE A 311 -17.08 7.79 -6.38
CA PHE A 311 -16.88 8.97 -7.21
C PHE A 311 -15.46 8.97 -7.77
N GLY A 312 -15.30 9.47 -8.99
CA GLY A 312 -13.99 9.54 -9.64
C GLY A 312 -13.89 10.71 -10.58
N LEU A 313 -12.79 11.46 -10.46
CA LEU A 313 -12.50 12.60 -11.32
C LEU A 313 -11.31 12.28 -12.23
N LYS A 314 -11.53 12.41 -13.54
CA LYS A 314 -10.52 12.40 -14.59
C LYS A 314 -10.24 13.87 -14.95
N PRO A 315 -9.14 14.48 -14.50
CA PRO A 315 -8.84 15.90 -14.77
C PRO A 315 -8.49 16.16 -16.25
N THR A 316 -8.42 17.43 -16.64
CA THR A 316 -7.97 17.85 -17.98
C THR A 316 -6.60 17.24 -18.27
N HIS A 317 -6.33 16.90 -19.52
CA HIS A 317 -5.04 16.32 -19.89
C HIS A 317 -3.88 17.27 -19.53
N ASN A 318 -2.80 16.70 -18.97
CA ASN A 318 -1.63 17.40 -18.42
C ASN A 318 -1.91 18.39 -17.26
N ARG A 319 -3.15 18.48 -16.75
CA ARG A 319 -3.48 19.27 -15.55
C ARG A 319 -2.62 18.88 -14.36
N LEU A 320 -2.51 17.58 -14.13
CA LEU A 320 -1.77 16.98 -13.03
C LEU A 320 -0.49 16.37 -13.58
N ALA A 321 0.64 16.75 -13.01
CA ALA A 321 1.95 16.28 -13.44
C ALA A 321 2.29 14.93 -12.80
N SER A 322 2.65 13.93 -13.61
CA SER A 322 3.19 12.66 -13.11
C SER A 322 4.65 12.77 -12.66
N TRP A 323 5.40 13.73 -13.22
CA TRP A 323 6.82 13.96 -12.97
C TRP A 323 7.14 14.09 -11.46
N PRO A 324 8.26 13.56 -10.95
CA PRO A 324 9.33 12.84 -11.65
C PRO A 324 8.95 11.44 -12.15
N GLY A 325 7.79 10.91 -11.78
CA GLY A 325 7.33 9.60 -12.24
C GLY A 325 6.90 9.55 -13.71
N ALA A 326 6.98 8.35 -14.28
CA ALA A 326 6.69 8.10 -15.69
C ALA A 326 5.19 8.24 -16.03
N ASN A 327 4.89 8.82 -17.19
CA ASN A 327 3.55 8.72 -17.79
C ASN A 327 3.53 7.58 -18.81
N HIS A 328 2.85 6.48 -18.48
CA HIS A 328 2.80 5.26 -19.30
C HIS A 328 1.85 5.32 -20.51
N SER A 329 1.11 6.42 -20.71
CA SER A 329 0.38 6.69 -21.96
C SER A 329 0.30 8.21 -22.17
N PRO A 330 1.36 8.82 -22.74
CA PRO A 330 1.58 10.27 -22.67
C PRO A 330 0.51 11.09 -23.38
N THR A 331 -0.25 10.53 -24.33
CA THR A 331 -1.24 11.28 -25.12
C THR A 331 -2.69 11.11 -24.65
N CYS A 332 -2.96 10.18 -23.71
CA CYS A 332 -4.34 9.81 -23.32
C CYS A 332 -4.52 9.64 -21.80
N ALA A 333 -3.48 9.24 -21.07
CA ALA A 333 -3.55 9.02 -19.64
C ALA A 333 -3.43 10.31 -18.84
N VAL A 334 -4.17 10.34 -17.74
CA VAL A 334 -4.05 11.33 -16.67
C VAL A 334 -4.07 10.61 -15.32
N GLN A 335 -3.64 11.33 -14.31
CA GLN A 335 -3.76 10.94 -12.90
C GLN A 335 -4.97 11.65 -12.28
N GLY A 336 -5.59 11.08 -11.25
CA GLY A 336 -6.75 11.70 -10.60
C GLY A 336 -7.29 10.93 -9.39
N PRO A 337 -8.17 11.56 -8.59
CA PRO A 337 -8.68 10.98 -7.36
C PRO A 337 -9.93 10.11 -7.58
N LEU A 338 -10.08 9.11 -6.71
CA LEU A 338 -11.34 8.43 -6.41
C LEU A 338 -11.69 8.72 -4.95
N ALA A 339 -12.96 8.88 -4.65
CA ALA A 339 -13.41 9.11 -3.29
C ALA A 339 -14.81 8.57 -3.03
N VAL A 340 -15.13 8.44 -1.75
CA VAL A 340 -16.38 7.87 -1.28
C VAL A 340 -17.56 8.83 -1.41
N ASP A 341 -17.30 10.13 -1.45
CA ASP A 341 -18.26 11.22 -1.61
C ASP A 341 -17.63 12.41 -2.36
N MET A 342 -18.45 13.41 -2.68
CA MET A 342 -17.98 14.60 -3.40
C MET A 342 -17.10 15.51 -2.57
N GLN A 343 -17.35 15.60 -1.26
CA GLN A 343 -16.55 16.45 -0.37
C GLN A 343 -15.10 15.95 -0.29
N SER A 344 -14.90 14.63 -0.15
CA SER A 344 -13.58 14.01 -0.13
C SER A 344 -12.92 14.06 -1.50
N LEU A 345 -13.69 13.92 -2.59
CA LEU A 345 -13.16 14.04 -3.96
C LEU A 345 -12.64 15.46 -4.24
N ALA A 346 -13.41 16.48 -3.87
CA ALA A 346 -13.04 17.89 -4.02
C ALA A 346 -11.81 18.22 -3.18
N ALA A 347 -11.77 17.80 -1.90
CA ALA A 347 -10.61 17.99 -1.03
C ALA A 347 -9.36 17.33 -1.60
N ALA A 348 -9.46 16.10 -2.11
CA ALA A 348 -8.35 15.39 -2.74
C ALA A 348 -7.87 16.10 -4.01
N TYR A 349 -8.79 16.55 -4.87
CA TYR A 349 -8.43 17.29 -6.08
C TYR A 349 -7.72 18.60 -5.75
N GLU A 350 -8.26 19.40 -4.83
CA GLU A 350 -7.65 20.67 -4.43
C GLU A 350 -6.24 20.48 -3.86
N ALA A 351 -6.01 19.42 -3.07
CA ALA A 351 -4.69 19.12 -2.54
C ALA A 351 -3.67 18.80 -3.66
N ILE A 352 -4.07 18.01 -4.66
CA ILE A 352 -3.13 17.53 -5.70
C ILE A 352 -3.01 18.44 -6.92
N ALA A 353 -3.89 19.45 -7.06
CA ALA A 353 -3.99 20.27 -8.25
C ALA A 353 -2.97 21.42 -8.33
N GLU A 354 -2.09 21.55 -7.34
CA GLU A 354 -0.94 22.45 -7.43
C GLU A 354 -0.04 22.02 -8.60
N PRO A 355 0.15 22.87 -9.63
CA PRO A 355 0.93 22.50 -10.81
C PRO A 355 2.40 22.31 -10.43
N HIS A 356 3.05 21.33 -11.08
CA HIS A 356 4.50 21.20 -10.95
C HIS A 356 5.19 22.41 -11.64
N PRO A 357 6.30 22.96 -11.10
CA PRO A 357 6.97 24.14 -11.66
C PRO A 357 7.43 24.04 -13.12
N SER A 358 7.59 22.81 -13.63
CA SER A 358 7.96 22.56 -15.04
C SER A 358 6.77 22.56 -16.01
N THR A 359 5.54 22.67 -15.51
CA THR A 359 4.32 22.67 -16.34
C THR A 359 3.93 24.08 -16.74
N GLN A 360 3.19 24.20 -17.84
CA GLN A 360 2.65 25.49 -18.31
C GLN A 360 1.34 25.88 -17.62
N PHE A 361 0.78 25.00 -16.80
CA PHE A 361 -0.47 25.26 -16.09
C PHE A 361 -0.23 26.22 -14.93
N PRO A 362 -0.96 27.34 -14.82
CA PRO A 362 -0.83 28.24 -13.68
C PRO A 362 -1.52 27.64 -12.44
N PRO A 363 -1.25 28.14 -11.22
CA PRO A 363 -1.96 27.71 -10.01
C PRO A 363 -3.48 27.82 -10.15
N LEU A 364 -4.26 26.93 -9.52
CA LEU A 364 -5.73 26.91 -9.65
C LEU A 364 -6.38 28.28 -9.39
N ALA A 365 -5.91 29.01 -8.37
CA ALA A 365 -6.43 30.32 -7.99
C ALA A 365 -6.26 31.40 -9.08
N LEU A 366 -5.40 31.17 -10.08
CA LEU A 366 -5.13 32.07 -11.20
C LEU A 366 -5.72 31.55 -12.52
N GLN A 367 -6.47 30.45 -12.49
CA GLN A 367 -7.00 29.84 -13.71
C GLN A 367 -8.40 30.35 -14.00
N PRO A 368 -8.65 30.92 -15.20
CA PRO A 368 -10.02 31.09 -15.67
C PRO A 368 -10.73 29.75 -15.74
N SER A 369 -11.95 29.73 -15.20
CA SER A 369 -12.90 28.65 -15.40
C SER A 369 -13.93 29.04 -16.46
N PRO A 370 -14.35 28.10 -17.34
CA PRO A 370 -15.54 28.27 -18.15
C PRO A 370 -16.79 28.64 -17.33
N PRO A 371 -17.84 29.22 -17.96
CA PRO A 371 -19.11 29.43 -17.29
C PRO A 371 -19.65 28.12 -16.72
N VAL A 372 -20.09 28.10 -15.45
CA VAL A 372 -20.86 26.99 -14.90
C VAL A 372 -22.29 27.26 -15.28
N THR A 373 -22.76 26.53 -16.29
CA THR A 373 -24.16 26.56 -16.69
C THR A 373 -24.80 25.23 -16.31
N LYS A 374 -26.09 25.28 -15.97
CA LYS A 374 -26.86 24.07 -15.71
C LYS A 374 -27.44 23.52 -17.01
N VAL A 375 -26.57 23.27 -18.00
CA VAL A 375 -26.96 22.74 -19.32
C VAL A 375 -26.32 21.36 -19.50
N LEU A 376 -27.14 20.36 -19.82
CA LEU A 376 -26.69 19.00 -20.09
C LEU A 376 -26.90 18.68 -21.57
N GLY A 377 -25.80 18.39 -22.27
CA GLY A 377 -25.81 17.92 -23.65
C GLY A 377 -26.13 16.43 -23.71
N ILE A 378 -27.18 16.06 -24.43
CA ILE A 378 -27.69 14.70 -24.56
C ILE A 378 -27.54 14.22 -26.00
N PHE A 379 -26.73 13.17 -26.21
CA PHE A 379 -26.67 12.44 -27.48
C PHE A 379 -27.44 11.11 -27.37
N ASP A 380 -28.75 11.17 -27.59
CA ASP A 380 -29.65 10.03 -27.34
C ASP A 380 -29.29 8.76 -28.12
N ALA A 381 -28.87 8.89 -29.39
CA ALA A 381 -28.51 7.74 -30.22
C ALA A 381 -27.30 6.98 -29.64
N TRP A 382 -26.36 7.69 -29.03
CA TRP A 382 -25.19 7.08 -28.39
C TRP A 382 -25.56 6.48 -27.03
N ILE A 383 -26.31 7.19 -26.17
CA ILE A 383 -26.79 6.67 -24.87
C ILE A 383 -27.59 5.38 -25.02
N SER A 384 -28.36 5.26 -26.11
CA SER A 384 -29.19 4.10 -26.42
C SER A 384 -28.39 2.79 -26.64
N ARG A 385 -27.06 2.86 -26.66
CA ARG A 385 -26.16 1.70 -26.70
C ARG A 385 -26.03 0.97 -25.37
N ALA A 386 -26.33 1.64 -24.26
CA ALA A 386 -26.29 1.00 -22.96
C ALA A 386 -27.38 -0.06 -22.81
N THR A 387 -27.22 -1.01 -21.90
CA THR A 387 -28.31 -1.94 -21.57
C THR A 387 -29.53 -1.16 -21.04
N PRO A 388 -30.76 -1.66 -21.24
CA PRO A 388 -31.97 -0.92 -20.88
C PRO A 388 -32.02 -0.41 -19.43
N SER A 389 -31.57 -1.22 -18.47
CA SER A 389 -31.49 -0.81 -17.06
C SER A 389 -30.48 0.30 -16.79
N VAL A 390 -29.32 0.27 -17.45
CA VAL A 390 -28.33 1.36 -17.37
C VAL A 390 -28.92 2.65 -17.93
N GLN A 391 -29.63 2.58 -19.06
CA GLN A 391 -30.33 3.74 -19.62
C GLN A 391 -31.37 4.28 -18.64
N SER A 392 -32.19 3.40 -18.05
CA SER A 392 -33.24 3.78 -17.09
C SER A 392 -32.67 4.51 -15.87
N LEU A 393 -31.61 3.96 -15.27
CA LEU A 393 -30.96 4.55 -14.10
C LEU A 393 -30.37 5.93 -14.40
N VAL A 394 -29.65 6.05 -15.51
CA VAL A 394 -29.00 7.29 -15.92
C VAL A 394 -30.03 8.36 -16.28
N ARG A 395 -31.05 8.02 -17.06
CA ARG A 395 -32.14 8.96 -17.40
C ARG A 395 -32.88 9.41 -16.15
N GLY A 396 -33.18 8.51 -15.22
CA GLY A 396 -33.82 8.86 -13.95
C GLY A 396 -33.00 9.84 -13.11
N LEU A 397 -31.67 9.68 -13.02
CA LEU A 397 -30.82 10.63 -12.31
C LEU A 397 -30.71 11.98 -13.04
N VAL A 398 -30.65 11.97 -14.38
CA VAL A 398 -30.66 13.20 -15.21
C VAL A 398 -31.96 13.98 -15.04
N GLU A 399 -33.11 13.29 -15.02
CA GLU A 399 -34.42 13.89 -14.75
C GLU A 399 -34.49 14.48 -13.33
N SER A 400 -33.95 13.77 -12.33
CA SER A 400 -33.85 14.26 -10.94
C SER A 400 -32.99 15.52 -10.85
N LEU A 401 -31.87 15.58 -11.56
CA LEU A 401 -31.01 16.76 -11.67
C LEU A 401 -31.74 17.94 -12.32
N ALA A 402 -32.43 17.70 -13.43
CA ALA A 402 -33.25 18.72 -14.10
C ALA A 402 -34.32 19.28 -13.16
N ALA A 403 -35.07 18.40 -12.50
CA ALA A 403 -36.18 18.77 -11.62
C ALA A 403 -35.75 19.46 -10.31
N LYS A 404 -34.71 18.95 -9.64
CA LYS A 404 -34.30 19.44 -8.31
C LYS A 404 -33.25 20.54 -8.35
N HIS A 405 -32.39 20.53 -9.37
CA HIS A 405 -31.26 21.45 -9.46
C HIS A 405 -31.34 22.41 -10.65
N GLY A 406 -32.39 22.31 -11.50
CA GLY A 406 -32.65 23.28 -12.57
C GLY A 406 -31.80 23.10 -13.83
N TYR A 407 -31.36 21.87 -14.11
CA TYR A 407 -30.64 21.56 -15.33
C TYR A 407 -31.56 21.56 -16.57
N THR A 408 -31.10 22.17 -17.65
CA THR A 408 -31.74 22.18 -18.97
C THR A 408 -31.06 21.17 -19.88
N LEU A 409 -31.85 20.33 -20.56
CA LEU A 409 -31.36 19.35 -21.52
C LEU A 409 -31.33 19.95 -22.92
N VAL A 410 -30.20 19.81 -23.62
CA VAL A 410 -30.07 20.21 -25.03
C VAL A 410 -29.62 19.01 -25.86
N PRO A 411 -30.21 18.77 -27.04
CA PRO A 411 -29.75 17.70 -27.92
C PRO A 411 -28.40 18.08 -28.53
N ILE A 412 -27.49 17.13 -28.55
CA ILE A 412 -26.20 17.25 -29.25
C ILE A 412 -25.94 15.99 -30.08
N GLU A 413 -25.06 16.13 -31.06
CA GLU A 413 -24.50 15.02 -31.82
C GLU A 413 -22.99 15.02 -31.63
N ILE A 414 -22.37 13.85 -31.72
CA ILE A 414 -20.91 13.71 -31.80
C ILE A 414 -20.62 12.89 -33.06
N PRO A 415 -19.80 13.39 -34.00
CA PRO A 415 -19.52 12.67 -35.23
C PRO A 415 -18.60 11.46 -34.98
N PHE A 416 -18.86 10.37 -35.70
CA PHE A 416 -18.03 9.14 -35.70
C PHE A 416 -17.62 8.60 -34.32
N PRO A 417 -18.53 8.44 -33.33
CA PRO A 417 -18.13 8.00 -31.99
C PRO A 417 -17.61 6.55 -31.99
N ALA A 418 -18.07 5.70 -32.91
CA ALA A 418 -17.59 4.33 -33.04
C ALA A 418 -16.13 4.27 -33.53
N GLU A 419 -15.80 5.06 -34.56
CA GLU A 419 -14.46 5.22 -35.09
C GLU A 419 -13.55 5.98 -34.12
N GLY A 420 -14.09 6.95 -33.39
CA GLY A 420 -13.38 7.67 -32.33
C GLY A 420 -12.91 6.73 -31.22
N GLN A 421 -13.76 5.78 -30.81
CA GLN A 421 -13.35 4.72 -29.89
C GLN A 421 -12.23 3.84 -30.46
N MET A 422 -12.26 3.51 -31.75
CA MET A 422 -11.18 2.76 -32.40
C MET A 422 -9.89 3.57 -32.49
N ALA A 423 -9.98 4.86 -32.81
CA ALA A 423 -8.85 5.78 -32.87
C ALA A 423 -8.20 5.93 -31.49
N HIS A 424 -8.99 6.01 -30.42
CA HIS A 424 -8.52 6.00 -29.03
C HIS A 424 -7.79 4.69 -28.70
N ALA A 425 -8.44 3.54 -28.88
CA ALA A 425 -7.86 2.25 -28.55
C ALA A 425 -6.57 1.99 -29.35
N LEU A 426 -6.57 2.30 -30.64
CA LEU A 426 -5.41 2.24 -31.52
C LEU A 426 -4.26 3.11 -30.98
N THR A 427 -4.55 4.35 -30.61
CA THR A 427 -3.55 5.29 -30.10
C THR A 427 -2.92 4.79 -28.80
N VAL A 428 -3.74 4.38 -27.82
CA VAL A 428 -3.26 3.88 -26.52
C VAL A 428 -2.43 2.61 -26.68
N LEU A 429 -2.87 1.65 -27.49
CA LEU A 429 -2.13 0.41 -27.70
C LEU A 429 -0.81 0.62 -28.45
N THR A 430 -0.79 1.56 -29.40
CA THR A 430 0.44 1.94 -30.11
C THR A 430 1.41 2.65 -29.17
N ASP A 431 0.96 3.63 -28.37
CA ASP A 431 1.79 4.29 -27.35
C ASP A 431 2.38 3.25 -26.38
N ALA A 432 1.55 2.36 -25.83
CA ALA A 432 2.00 1.30 -24.92
C ALA A 432 3.02 0.35 -25.55
N SER A 433 2.87 0.06 -26.85
CA SER A 433 3.83 -0.78 -27.59
C SER A 433 5.20 -0.13 -27.76
N THR A 434 5.31 1.20 -27.69
CA THR A 434 6.61 1.88 -27.71
C THR A 434 7.34 1.78 -26.36
N LEU A 435 6.59 1.72 -25.26
CA LEU A 435 7.12 1.58 -23.91
C LEU A 435 7.45 0.12 -23.58
N LEU A 436 6.62 -0.81 -24.04
CA LEU A 436 6.68 -2.24 -23.74
C LEU A 436 7.12 -3.06 -24.96
N TYR A 437 8.30 -2.75 -25.49
CA TYR A 437 8.85 -3.45 -26.64
C TYR A 437 9.31 -4.89 -26.31
N ASP A 438 9.72 -5.16 -25.06
CA ASP A 438 9.97 -6.50 -24.55
C ASP A 438 8.76 -7.03 -23.78
N THR A 439 8.06 -7.98 -24.38
CA THR A 439 6.85 -8.59 -23.82
C THR A 439 7.11 -9.80 -22.93
N LYS A 440 8.38 -10.16 -22.68
CA LYS A 440 8.73 -11.27 -21.76
C LYS A 440 8.16 -10.99 -20.37
N GLY A 441 7.56 -12.01 -19.76
CA GLY A 441 6.99 -11.93 -18.42
C GLY A 441 5.62 -11.23 -18.31
N LEU A 442 5.11 -10.65 -19.40
CA LEU A 442 3.77 -10.05 -19.41
C LEU A 442 2.65 -11.08 -19.50
N THR A 443 1.47 -10.72 -19.00
CA THR A 443 0.28 -11.57 -19.10
C THR A 443 -0.08 -11.87 -20.55
N PRO A 444 -0.63 -13.06 -20.84
CA PRO A 444 -1.10 -13.41 -22.18
C PRO A 444 -2.08 -12.39 -22.79
N ALA A 445 -2.98 -11.82 -21.99
CA ALA A 445 -3.91 -10.81 -22.44
C ALA A 445 -3.20 -9.53 -22.94
N ASN A 446 -2.25 -9.01 -22.16
CA ASN A 446 -1.47 -7.84 -22.53
C ASN A 446 -0.60 -8.08 -23.77
N LYS A 447 -0.04 -9.28 -23.93
CA LYS A 447 0.70 -9.64 -25.15
C LYS A 447 -0.14 -9.54 -26.41
N ILE A 448 -1.41 -9.93 -26.36
CA ILE A 448 -2.34 -9.79 -27.49
C ILE A 448 -2.59 -8.31 -27.78
N LEU A 449 -2.85 -7.50 -26.75
CA LEU A 449 -3.11 -6.06 -26.90
C LEU A 449 -1.88 -5.31 -27.47
N LEU A 450 -0.68 -5.59 -26.97
CA LEU A 450 0.57 -5.03 -27.49
C LEU A 450 0.91 -5.55 -28.89
N ALA A 451 0.53 -6.78 -29.24
CA ALA A 451 0.63 -7.26 -30.61
C ALA A 451 -0.25 -6.43 -31.55
N LEU A 452 -1.50 -6.15 -31.17
CA LEU A 452 -2.39 -5.27 -31.95
C LEU A 452 -1.78 -3.86 -32.11
N GLY A 453 -1.28 -3.27 -31.02
CA GLY A 453 -0.63 -1.95 -31.05
C GLY A 453 0.58 -1.86 -31.98
N ARG A 454 1.45 -2.89 -31.99
CA ARG A 454 2.60 -3.02 -32.90
C ARG A 454 2.24 -3.22 -34.37
N THR A 455 0.99 -3.57 -34.67
CA THR A 455 0.52 -3.87 -36.03
C THR A 455 -0.09 -2.66 -36.72
N THR A 456 -0.45 -1.65 -35.94
CA THR A 456 -1.00 -0.38 -36.43
C THR A 456 -0.05 0.28 -37.43
N PRO A 457 -0.45 0.46 -38.69
CA PRO A 457 0.31 1.25 -39.65
C PRO A 457 0.36 2.72 -39.26
N SER A 458 1.47 3.40 -39.54
CA SER A 458 1.62 4.84 -39.27
C SER A 458 0.56 5.70 -39.96
N THR A 459 0.06 5.27 -41.12
CA THR A 459 -1.04 5.94 -41.83
C THR A 459 -2.37 5.86 -41.08
N ASP A 460 -2.67 4.74 -40.42
CA ASP A 460 -3.88 4.59 -39.60
C ASP A 460 -3.74 5.35 -38.28
N TYR A 461 -2.54 5.38 -37.69
CA TYR A 461 -2.24 6.26 -36.54
C TYR A 461 -2.42 7.75 -36.89
N LEU A 462 -1.95 8.17 -38.07
CA LEU A 462 -2.15 9.54 -38.57
C LEU A 462 -3.64 9.87 -38.75
N LEU A 463 -4.43 8.95 -39.29
CA LEU A 463 -5.89 9.12 -39.40
C LEU A 463 -6.55 9.26 -38.04
N ALA A 464 -6.11 8.50 -37.03
CA ALA A 464 -6.59 8.64 -35.65
C ALA A 464 -6.32 10.06 -35.14
N GLN A 465 -5.11 10.60 -35.33
CA GLN A 465 -4.78 11.95 -34.87
C GLN A 465 -5.52 13.05 -35.63
N LYS A 466 -5.84 12.84 -36.92
CA LYS A 466 -6.72 13.74 -37.69
C LYS A 466 -8.16 13.73 -37.14
N LEU A 467 -8.69 12.54 -36.85
CA LEU A 467 -10.00 12.38 -36.21
C LEU A 467 -10.02 13.07 -34.83
N ARG A 468 -8.94 12.97 -34.04
CA ARG A 468 -8.81 13.71 -32.79
C ARG A 468 -8.96 15.21 -33.01
N GLY A 469 -8.21 15.77 -33.96
CA GLY A 469 -8.28 17.19 -34.29
C GLY A 469 -9.70 17.64 -34.65
N MET A 470 -10.37 16.90 -35.53
CA MET A 470 -11.75 17.18 -35.92
C MET A 470 -12.72 17.11 -34.74
N LEU A 471 -12.64 16.05 -33.92
CA LEU A 471 -13.50 15.91 -32.74
C LEU A 471 -13.31 17.06 -31.76
N MET A 472 -12.06 17.46 -31.50
CA MET A 472 -11.76 18.59 -30.62
C MET A 472 -12.35 19.91 -31.15
N GLN A 473 -12.33 20.15 -32.47
CA GLN A 473 -12.95 21.33 -33.08
C GLN A 473 -14.49 21.30 -33.05
N HIS A 474 -15.09 20.12 -33.25
CA HIS A 474 -16.54 19.94 -33.12
C HIS A 474 -16.99 20.17 -31.69
N LEU A 475 -16.25 19.64 -30.71
CA LEU A 475 -16.53 19.87 -29.30
C LEU A 475 -16.43 21.35 -28.92
N SER A 476 -15.41 22.09 -29.40
CA SER A 476 -15.34 23.54 -29.17
C SER A 476 -16.45 24.32 -29.88
N TYR A 477 -16.97 23.84 -31.02
CA TYR A 477 -18.20 24.35 -31.61
C TYR A 477 -19.43 24.12 -30.71
N LEU A 478 -19.57 22.94 -30.11
CA LEU A 478 -20.65 22.66 -29.17
C LEU A 478 -20.61 23.58 -27.95
N TRP A 479 -19.44 23.82 -27.35
CA TRP A 479 -19.31 24.77 -26.23
C TRP A 479 -19.46 26.23 -26.64
N LYS A 480 -19.11 26.60 -27.89
CA LYS A 480 -19.46 27.92 -28.43
C LYS A 480 -20.99 28.09 -28.55
N THR A 481 -21.69 27.02 -28.89
CA THR A 481 -23.15 27.01 -29.05
C THR A 481 -23.88 26.94 -27.70
N TYR A 482 -23.38 26.13 -26.79
CA TYR A 482 -23.88 25.92 -25.44
C TYR A 482 -22.75 26.15 -24.42
N PRO A 483 -22.41 27.41 -24.10
CA PRO A 483 -21.33 27.74 -23.17
C PRO A 483 -21.51 27.04 -21.83
N GLY A 484 -20.46 26.39 -21.32
CA GLY A 484 -20.51 25.73 -20.01
C GLY A 484 -21.35 24.46 -19.95
N MET A 485 -21.76 23.90 -21.09
CA MET A 485 -22.49 22.64 -21.16
C MET A 485 -21.64 21.47 -20.66
N LEU A 486 -22.28 20.55 -19.93
CA LEU A 486 -21.71 19.25 -19.61
C LEU A 486 -22.32 18.17 -20.51
N ILE A 487 -21.49 17.37 -21.17
CA ILE A 487 -21.94 16.22 -21.97
C ILE A 487 -22.24 15.07 -21.00
N VAL A 488 -23.46 14.54 -21.03
CA VAL A 488 -23.89 13.49 -20.11
C VAL A 488 -24.10 12.16 -20.83
N THR A 489 -23.52 11.10 -20.27
CA THR A 489 -23.68 9.72 -20.73
C THR A 489 -23.69 8.77 -19.53
N PRO A 490 -24.14 7.51 -19.68
CA PRO A 490 -23.72 6.47 -18.77
C PRO A 490 -22.19 6.42 -18.69
N THR A 491 -21.64 6.06 -17.54
CA THR A 491 -20.18 5.85 -17.46
C THR A 491 -19.76 4.65 -18.30
N THR A 492 -20.57 3.59 -18.33
CA THR A 492 -20.33 2.36 -19.08
C THR A 492 -21.61 1.92 -19.79
N ALA A 493 -21.52 1.22 -20.93
CA ALA A 493 -22.71 0.70 -21.63
C ALA A 493 -23.26 -0.61 -21.01
N CYS A 494 -22.57 -1.18 -20.04
CA CYS A 494 -22.95 -2.37 -19.30
C CYS A 494 -22.89 -2.14 -17.79
N ALA A 495 -23.60 -2.99 -17.04
CA ALA A 495 -23.53 -3.04 -15.57
C ALA A 495 -22.51 -4.11 -15.14
N GLY A 496 -21.35 -3.67 -14.66
CA GLY A 496 -20.28 -4.53 -14.14
C GLY A 496 -19.71 -5.56 -15.12
N ALA A 497 -18.58 -6.15 -14.75
CA ALA A 497 -17.86 -7.16 -15.55
C ALA A 497 -17.91 -8.55 -14.90
N PRO A 498 -18.80 -9.46 -15.35
CA PRO A 498 -18.91 -10.79 -14.74
C PRO A 498 -17.70 -11.68 -15.06
N ILE A 499 -17.27 -12.46 -14.06
CA ILE A 499 -16.17 -13.41 -14.16
C ILE A 499 -16.72 -14.74 -14.69
N ARG A 500 -16.76 -14.89 -16.02
CA ARG A 500 -17.43 -16.04 -16.66
C ARG A 500 -16.57 -17.31 -16.69
N GLY A 501 -15.25 -17.19 -16.72
CA GLY A 501 -14.33 -18.33 -16.77
C GLY A 501 -13.90 -18.90 -15.41
N GLY A 502 -14.46 -18.40 -14.30
CA GLY A 502 -14.13 -18.85 -12.95
C GLY A 502 -12.61 -18.84 -12.68
N LYS A 503 -12.10 -19.86 -11.96
CA LYS A 503 -10.69 -19.97 -11.57
C LYS A 503 -9.71 -19.87 -12.77
N SER A 504 -10.08 -20.42 -13.93
CA SER A 504 -9.22 -20.38 -15.12
C SER A 504 -8.98 -18.95 -15.61
N GLU A 505 -10.00 -18.11 -15.60
CA GLU A 505 -9.90 -16.70 -15.97
C GLU A 505 -8.98 -15.91 -15.03
N LEU A 506 -8.97 -16.31 -13.76
CA LEU A 506 -8.24 -15.63 -12.70
C LEU A 506 -6.77 -16.03 -12.67
N SER A 507 -6.46 -17.26 -13.09
CA SER A 507 -5.09 -17.76 -13.15
C SER A 507 -4.37 -17.44 -14.45
N TYR A 508 -5.08 -17.27 -15.57
CA TYR A 508 -4.46 -17.02 -16.88
C TYR A 508 -4.76 -15.62 -17.46
N GLY A 509 -5.77 -14.95 -16.92
CA GLY A 509 -6.34 -13.74 -17.49
C GLY A 509 -7.44 -14.03 -18.52
N VAL A 510 -7.93 -12.95 -19.11
CA VAL A 510 -8.97 -12.96 -20.15
C VAL A 510 -8.66 -11.92 -21.20
N ASN A 511 -8.93 -12.26 -22.46
CA ASN A 511 -9.04 -11.27 -23.53
C ASN A 511 -10.47 -11.31 -24.07
N ASP A 512 -11.26 -10.30 -23.73
CA ASP A 512 -12.65 -10.10 -24.17
C ASP A 512 -12.80 -8.69 -24.75
N GLY A 513 -12.22 -8.48 -25.93
CA GLY A 513 -12.22 -7.17 -26.58
C GLY A 513 -13.63 -6.60 -26.83
N ASN A 514 -14.65 -7.44 -26.99
CA ASN A 514 -16.03 -6.97 -27.13
C ASN A 514 -16.51 -6.33 -25.83
N TYR A 515 -16.24 -6.98 -24.69
CA TYR A 515 -16.60 -6.46 -23.38
C TYR A 515 -15.78 -5.20 -23.03
N THR A 516 -14.48 -5.18 -23.32
CA THR A 516 -13.63 -3.98 -23.16
C THR A 516 -14.16 -2.79 -23.95
N LEU A 517 -14.59 -2.99 -25.21
CA LEU A 517 -15.21 -1.92 -25.97
C LEU A 517 -16.58 -1.50 -25.42
N GLN A 518 -17.35 -2.42 -24.86
CA GLN A 518 -18.63 -2.09 -24.23
C GLN A 518 -18.45 -1.28 -22.93
N SER A 519 -17.48 -1.63 -22.08
CA SER A 519 -17.17 -0.87 -20.87
C SER A 519 -16.61 0.51 -21.22
N MET A 520 -15.86 0.63 -22.32
CA MET A 520 -15.26 1.88 -22.77
C MET A 520 -16.17 2.77 -23.63
N GLU A 521 -17.40 2.33 -23.95
CA GLU A 521 -18.26 2.91 -25.01
C GLU A 521 -18.34 4.45 -24.94
N TYR A 522 -18.36 5.04 -23.75
CA TYR A 522 -18.51 6.49 -23.54
C TYR A 522 -17.23 7.18 -23.05
N VAL A 523 -16.42 6.50 -22.23
CA VAL A 523 -15.30 7.12 -21.49
C VAL A 523 -14.15 7.57 -22.38
N TRP A 524 -13.98 6.95 -23.55
CA TRP A 524 -12.84 7.17 -24.44
C TRP A 524 -12.72 8.62 -24.92
N LEU A 525 -13.86 9.32 -25.10
CA LEU A 525 -13.90 10.68 -25.64
C LEU A 525 -13.06 11.65 -24.81
N ALA A 526 -13.20 11.56 -23.48
CA ALA A 526 -12.50 12.43 -22.55
C ALA A 526 -10.98 12.16 -22.50
N ASN A 527 -10.55 10.92 -22.70
CA ASN A 527 -9.12 10.60 -22.81
C ASN A 527 -8.57 11.09 -24.15
N PHE A 528 -9.25 10.72 -25.24
CA PHE A 528 -8.79 10.98 -26.59
C PHE A 528 -8.72 12.46 -26.92
N CYS A 529 -9.67 13.26 -26.42
CA CYS A 529 -9.74 14.70 -26.66
C CYS A 529 -9.18 15.53 -25.47
N GLY A 530 -8.65 14.89 -24.42
CA GLY A 530 -8.05 15.56 -23.28
C GLY A 530 -9.00 16.32 -22.36
N LEU A 531 -10.29 16.02 -22.39
CA LEU A 531 -11.34 16.65 -21.59
C LEU A 531 -11.34 16.15 -20.14
N PRO A 532 -11.74 16.98 -19.16
CA PRO A 532 -12.06 16.50 -17.83
C PRO A 532 -13.42 15.78 -17.80
N ALA A 533 -13.57 14.79 -16.93
CA ALA A 533 -14.83 14.07 -16.73
C ALA A 533 -14.96 13.54 -15.30
N ILE A 534 -16.19 13.47 -14.78
CA ILE A 534 -16.52 12.92 -13.47
C ILE A 534 -17.49 11.76 -13.61
N THR A 535 -17.30 10.70 -12.83
CA THR A 535 -18.29 9.64 -12.63
C THR A 535 -18.92 9.74 -11.25
N VAL A 536 -20.23 9.54 -11.17
CA VAL A 536 -20.99 9.51 -9.92
C VAL A 536 -21.88 8.25 -9.88
N PRO A 537 -22.17 7.66 -8.71
CA PRO A 537 -23.08 6.52 -8.61
C PRO A 537 -24.52 6.87 -9.05
N ALA A 538 -25.14 5.99 -9.84
CA ALA A 538 -26.49 6.20 -10.40
C ALA A 538 -27.51 5.13 -10.01
N GLY A 539 -27.09 4.02 -9.40
CA GLY A 539 -27.97 2.96 -8.91
C GLY A 539 -27.39 1.58 -9.16
N TYR A 540 -28.27 0.56 -9.21
CA TYR A 540 -27.86 -0.83 -9.29
C TYR A 540 -28.71 -1.65 -10.26
N VAL A 541 -28.13 -2.74 -10.76
CA VAL A 541 -28.75 -3.70 -11.66
C VAL A 541 -28.72 -5.09 -11.06
N VAL A 542 -29.75 -5.90 -11.31
CA VAL A 542 -29.81 -7.30 -10.86
C VAL A 542 -28.74 -8.11 -11.61
N PRO A 543 -27.85 -8.84 -10.92
CA PRO A 543 -26.73 -9.54 -11.56
C PRO A 543 -27.20 -10.67 -12.49
N GLU A 544 -26.38 -10.99 -13.50
CA GLU A 544 -26.49 -12.20 -14.32
C GLU A 544 -26.67 -13.46 -13.45
N GLY A 545 -27.48 -14.42 -13.93
CA GLY A 545 -27.74 -15.69 -13.25
C GLY A 545 -28.88 -15.67 -12.23
N ARG A 546 -29.62 -14.56 -12.09
CA ARG A 546 -30.83 -14.44 -11.27
C ARG A 546 -32.11 -14.33 -12.12
N LYS A 547 -33.28 -14.52 -11.50
CA LYS A 547 -34.60 -14.54 -12.15
C LYS A 547 -34.90 -13.26 -12.95
N ASP A 548 -34.49 -12.11 -12.43
CA ASP A 548 -34.75 -10.78 -13.01
C ASP A 548 -33.44 -10.11 -13.48
N ALA A 549 -32.46 -10.91 -13.92
CA ALA A 549 -31.14 -10.44 -14.33
C ALA A 549 -31.23 -9.37 -15.43
N GLY A 550 -30.50 -8.27 -15.23
CA GLY A 550 -30.47 -7.15 -16.15
C GLY A 550 -31.55 -6.09 -15.90
N GLU A 551 -32.51 -6.32 -14.99
CA GLU A 551 -33.46 -5.30 -14.52
C GLU A 551 -32.83 -4.35 -13.51
N VAL A 552 -33.47 -3.20 -13.27
CA VAL A 552 -33.08 -2.27 -12.20
C VAL A 552 -33.25 -2.97 -10.84
N ALA A 553 -32.20 -2.93 -10.01
CA ALA A 553 -32.22 -3.54 -8.68
C ALA A 553 -32.58 -2.55 -7.59
N ASP A 554 -33.38 -3.00 -6.62
CA ASP A 554 -33.61 -2.29 -5.37
C ASP A 554 -32.34 -2.25 -4.52
N ARG A 555 -32.27 -1.29 -3.58
CA ARG A 555 -31.12 -1.11 -2.68
C ARG A 555 -30.81 -2.34 -1.86
N ASP A 556 -31.79 -3.16 -1.50
CA ASP A 556 -31.57 -4.35 -0.67
C ASP A 556 -31.33 -5.63 -1.49
N THR A 557 -31.28 -5.50 -2.83
CA THR A 557 -30.99 -6.63 -3.72
C THR A 557 -29.58 -7.16 -3.43
N GLU A 558 -29.50 -8.41 -3.01
CA GLU A 558 -28.23 -9.10 -2.77
C GLU A 558 -27.43 -9.23 -4.08
N GLY A 559 -26.12 -8.99 -4.01
CA GLY A 559 -25.24 -9.14 -5.18
C GLY A 559 -25.49 -8.13 -6.31
N LYS A 560 -26.25 -7.06 -6.05
CA LYS A 560 -26.59 -6.02 -7.03
C LYS A 560 -25.33 -5.36 -7.63
N ILE A 561 -25.39 -4.98 -8.90
CA ILE A 561 -24.23 -4.48 -9.64
C ILE A 561 -24.33 -2.97 -9.82
N PRO A 562 -23.35 -2.19 -9.33
CA PRO A 562 -23.35 -0.74 -9.47
C PRO A 562 -23.31 -0.22 -10.91
N VAL A 563 -23.95 0.93 -11.12
CA VAL A 563 -23.93 1.70 -12.37
C VAL A 563 -23.63 3.16 -12.07
N GLY A 564 -22.83 3.80 -12.93
CA GLY A 564 -22.47 5.22 -12.83
C GLY A 564 -23.03 6.09 -13.95
N LEU A 565 -23.25 7.36 -13.60
CA LEU A 565 -23.50 8.48 -14.51
C LEU A 565 -22.19 9.26 -14.71
N MET A 566 -21.89 9.63 -15.95
CA MET A 566 -20.73 10.45 -16.28
C MET A 566 -21.15 11.81 -16.83
N ALA A 567 -20.47 12.85 -16.37
CA ALA A 567 -20.46 14.16 -17.01
C ALA A 567 -19.05 14.46 -17.54
N THR A 568 -18.97 14.97 -18.76
CA THR A 568 -17.72 15.42 -19.39
C THR A 568 -17.81 16.92 -19.65
N GLY A 569 -16.81 17.66 -19.17
CA GLY A 569 -16.76 19.11 -19.26
C GLY A 569 -15.85 19.61 -20.38
N GLU A 570 -15.86 20.91 -20.59
CA GLU A 570 -14.87 21.62 -21.41
C GLU A 570 -13.48 21.52 -20.76
N TRP A 571 -12.40 21.68 -21.54
CA TRP A 571 -11.05 21.77 -20.97
C TRP A 571 -10.99 22.79 -19.83
N CYS A 572 -10.33 22.40 -18.72
CA CYS A 572 -10.15 23.21 -17.52
C CYS A 572 -11.43 23.56 -16.74
N SER A 573 -12.52 22.80 -16.91
CA SER A 573 -13.79 22.98 -16.19
C SER A 573 -13.99 22.00 -15.02
N GLU A 574 -12.92 21.60 -14.33
CA GLU A 574 -13.02 20.67 -13.19
C GLU A 574 -13.94 21.18 -12.08
N ASP A 575 -13.97 22.48 -11.82
CA ASP A 575 -14.89 23.13 -10.87
C ASP A 575 -16.37 22.94 -11.25
N ALA A 576 -16.71 23.03 -12.54
CA ALA A 576 -18.06 22.77 -13.02
C ALA A 576 -18.47 21.31 -12.84
N LEU A 577 -17.53 20.39 -13.04
CA LEU A 577 -17.75 18.96 -12.79
C LEU A 577 -17.89 18.66 -11.30
N LEU A 578 -17.12 19.33 -10.43
CA LEU A 578 -17.28 19.20 -8.98
C LEU A 578 -18.65 19.71 -8.53
N GLN A 579 -19.10 20.87 -9.03
CA GLN A 579 -20.45 21.38 -8.75
C GLN A 579 -21.55 20.43 -9.23
N PHE A 580 -21.42 19.91 -10.46
CA PHE A 580 -22.32 18.88 -10.97
C PHE A 580 -22.32 17.63 -10.09
N GLY A 581 -21.15 17.21 -9.62
CA GLY A 581 -21.01 16.08 -8.71
C GLY A 581 -21.77 16.29 -7.41
N PHE A 582 -21.66 17.46 -6.78
CA PHE A 582 -22.43 17.81 -5.57
C PHE A 582 -23.95 17.79 -5.84
N ASP A 583 -24.40 18.38 -6.95
CA ASP A 583 -25.80 18.36 -7.34
C ASP A 583 -26.28 16.91 -7.60
N ALA A 584 -25.45 16.06 -8.20
CA ALA A 584 -25.79 14.66 -8.49
C ALA A 584 -25.79 13.79 -7.22
N GLU A 585 -24.85 13.99 -6.31
CA GLU A 585 -24.83 13.33 -5.01
C GLU A 585 -26.07 13.71 -4.19
N ALA A 586 -26.46 14.99 -4.18
CA ALA A 586 -27.68 15.43 -3.51
C ALA A 586 -28.95 14.85 -4.18
N ALA A 587 -29.01 14.87 -5.52
CA ALA A 587 -30.14 14.34 -6.28
C ALA A 587 -30.31 12.81 -6.12
N GLY A 588 -29.20 12.09 -5.91
CA GLY A 588 -29.09 10.64 -5.80
C GLY A 588 -28.73 10.12 -4.41
N GLN A 589 -28.82 10.94 -3.35
CA GLN A 589 -28.34 10.59 -2.00
C GLN A 589 -28.89 9.26 -1.47
N ASP A 590 -30.14 8.94 -1.84
CA ASP A 590 -30.86 7.75 -1.38
C ASP A 590 -30.60 6.53 -2.25
N LEU A 591 -29.86 6.67 -3.36
CA LEU A 591 -29.58 5.58 -4.30
C LEU A 591 -28.46 4.66 -3.82
N ARG A 592 -27.54 5.14 -2.98
CA ARG A 592 -26.33 4.39 -2.58
C ARG A 592 -26.59 3.46 -1.39
N SER A 593 -25.80 2.40 -1.31
CA SER A 593 -25.79 1.43 -0.21
C SER A 593 -24.38 0.88 -0.01
N LYS A 594 -24.09 0.44 1.22
CA LYS A 594 -22.80 -0.20 1.56
C LYS A 594 -22.73 -1.61 0.95
N PRO A 595 -21.57 -2.03 0.40
CA PRO A 595 -21.41 -3.40 -0.09
C PRO A 595 -21.37 -4.42 1.07
N PRO A 596 -21.61 -5.72 0.81
CA PRO A 596 -21.58 -6.77 1.84
C PRO A 596 -20.23 -6.93 2.56
N ASN A 597 -19.12 -6.58 1.92
CA ASN A 597 -17.77 -6.63 2.50
C ASN A 597 -17.30 -5.25 3.00
N TRP A 598 -18.22 -4.33 3.29
CA TRP A 598 -17.89 -3.00 3.80
C TRP A 598 -17.38 -3.06 5.24
N GLU A 599 -16.37 -2.25 5.52
CA GLU A 599 -15.66 -2.19 6.80
C GLU A 599 -16.02 -0.95 7.59
N ASP A 600 -16.43 -1.15 8.84
CA ASP A 600 -16.59 -0.05 9.79
C ASP A 600 -15.25 0.27 10.46
N VAL A 601 -14.37 0.91 9.70
CA VAL A 601 -13.02 1.27 10.19
C VAL A 601 -13.09 2.19 11.39
N ILE A 602 -14.06 3.10 11.46
CA ILE A 602 -14.23 4.01 12.59
C ILE A 602 -14.63 3.26 13.86
N GLU A 603 -15.60 2.34 13.79
CA GLU A 603 -15.97 1.50 14.93
C GLU A 603 -14.79 0.63 15.38
N ARG A 604 -14.10 0.00 14.43
CA ARG A 604 -12.89 -0.78 14.72
C ARG A 604 -11.80 0.05 15.39
N ALA A 605 -11.59 1.28 14.93
CA ALA A 605 -10.65 2.23 15.53
C ALA A 605 -11.10 2.69 16.92
N LYS A 606 -12.40 2.83 17.17
CA LYS A 606 -12.92 3.12 18.52
C LYS A 606 -12.67 1.96 19.47
N ASP A 607 -12.81 0.73 19.01
CA ASP A 607 -12.53 -0.44 19.82
C ASP A 607 -11.02 -0.57 20.10
N GLU A 608 -10.18 -0.32 19.10
CA GLU A 608 -8.72 -0.22 19.25
C GLU A 608 -8.33 0.90 20.24
N ALA A 609 -8.97 2.07 20.14
CA ALA A 609 -8.77 3.20 21.04
C ALA A 609 -9.24 2.90 22.47
N LYS A 610 -10.35 2.16 22.66
CA LYS A 610 -10.81 1.74 24.00
C LYS A 610 -9.83 0.74 24.62
N MET A 611 -9.33 -0.22 23.84
CA MET A 611 -8.34 -1.20 24.30
C MET A 611 -7.02 -0.51 24.70
N SER A 612 -6.60 0.51 23.95
CA SER A 612 -5.36 1.25 24.22
C SER A 612 -5.49 2.32 25.32
N ARG A 613 -6.67 2.94 25.51
CA ARG A 613 -6.85 4.07 26.47
C ARG A 613 -7.32 3.66 27.88
N GLY A 614 -7.84 2.45 28.09
CA GLY A 614 -8.43 2.03 29.38
C GLY A 614 -9.65 2.89 29.81
N PRO A 615 -10.52 2.40 30.71
CA PRO A 615 -11.78 3.10 31.00
C PRO A 615 -11.55 4.42 31.77
N ARG A 616 -11.89 5.56 31.15
CA ARG A 616 -12.04 6.85 31.84
C ARG A 616 -13.20 6.77 32.85
N ARG A 617 -12.89 6.89 34.15
CA ARG A 617 -13.86 7.05 35.24
C ARG A 617 -14.75 8.28 34.99
N ALA A 618 -16.00 8.06 34.61
CA ALA A 618 -17.08 9.05 34.70
C ALA A 618 -18.00 8.69 35.86
N THR A 619 -18.24 9.67 36.72
CA THR A 619 -19.05 9.62 37.94
C THR A 619 -20.53 9.44 37.62
N GLY A 620 -21.07 8.23 37.78
CA GLY A 620 -22.50 7.97 37.63
C GLY A 620 -22.92 6.71 38.38
N LYS A 621 -23.66 6.89 39.48
CA LYS A 621 -24.23 5.80 40.28
C LYS A 621 -25.24 5.00 39.44
N GLN A 622 -24.94 3.74 39.11
CA GLN A 622 -25.97 2.71 39.00
C GLN A 622 -25.40 1.31 39.26
N LYS A 623 -26.18 0.56 40.04
CA LYS A 623 -25.83 -0.70 40.71
C LYS A 623 -25.55 -1.82 39.71
N SER A 624 -24.36 -2.42 39.76
CA SER A 624 -24.12 -3.76 39.24
C SER A 624 -24.43 -4.80 40.33
N LYS A 625 -25.20 -5.81 39.96
CA LYS A 625 -25.39 -7.03 40.76
C LYS A 625 -24.04 -7.76 40.81
N GLY A 626 -23.62 -8.10 42.03
CA GLY A 626 -22.35 -8.77 42.28
C GLY A 626 -22.26 -10.12 41.59
N HIS A 627 -21.11 -10.36 40.97
CA HIS A 627 -20.46 -11.66 41.03
C HIS A 627 -19.41 -11.56 42.14
N GLY A 628 -19.42 -12.52 43.07
CA GLY A 628 -18.59 -12.49 44.27
C GLY A 628 -17.09 -12.61 44.00
N PRO A 629 -16.25 -12.27 45.00
CA PRO A 629 -14.79 -12.31 44.87
C PRO A 629 -14.31 -13.75 44.82
N VAL A 630 -13.50 -14.10 43.82
CA VAL A 630 -12.67 -15.31 43.87
C VAL A 630 -11.50 -14.97 44.79
N GLY A 631 -11.34 -15.73 45.88
CA GLY A 631 -10.29 -15.51 46.87
C GLY A 631 -8.90 -15.59 46.23
N ALA A 632 -8.08 -14.56 46.45
CA ALA A 632 -6.68 -14.56 46.03
C ALA A 632 -5.91 -15.62 46.84
N ILE A 633 -5.48 -16.70 46.18
CA ILE A 633 -4.53 -17.65 46.76
C ILE A 633 -3.20 -16.91 46.90
N GLN A 634 -2.72 -16.73 48.13
CA GLN A 634 -1.43 -16.11 48.41
C GLN A 634 -0.34 -17.17 48.36
N TYR A 635 0.65 -16.99 47.48
CA TYR A 635 1.80 -17.89 47.34
C TYR A 635 3.00 -17.33 48.10
N ASP A 636 3.74 -18.20 48.80
CA ASP A 636 4.98 -17.85 49.49
C ASP A 636 6.16 -17.90 48.51
N LEU A 637 6.43 -16.77 47.87
CA LEU A 637 7.50 -16.63 46.88
C LEU A 637 8.77 -16.11 47.55
N ARG A 638 9.88 -16.83 47.38
CA ARG A 638 11.20 -16.46 47.89
C ARG A 638 12.18 -16.14 46.76
N GLU A 639 13.23 -15.39 47.09
CA GLU A 639 14.33 -15.13 46.16
C GLU A 639 15.11 -16.43 45.89
N LEU A 640 15.49 -16.65 44.64
CA LEU A 640 16.33 -17.77 44.22
C LEU A 640 17.80 -17.40 44.45
N THR A 641 18.48 -18.18 45.28
CA THR A 641 19.86 -17.95 45.70
C THR A 641 20.85 -18.84 44.93
N SER A 642 22.14 -18.53 45.01
CA SER A 642 23.21 -19.35 44.43
C SER A 642 23.55 -20.60 45.26
N SER A 643 22.66 -21.05 46.15
CA SER A 643 22.86 -22.29 46.89
C SER A 643 22.67 -23.51 45.99
N GLU A 644 23.37 -24.60 46.27
CA GLU A 644 23.25 -25.83 45.48
C GLU A 644 21.82 -26.37 45.46
N GLU A 645 21.09 -26.26 46.56
CA GLU A 645 19.69 -26.68 46.68
C GLU A 645 18.77 -25.88 45.74
N ASP A 646 18.91 -24.56 45.72
CA ASP A 646 18.14 -23.67 44.84
C ASP A 646 18.44 -23.90 43.36
N ILE A 647 19.72 -24.05 43.02
CA ILE A 647 20.15 -24.36 41.65
C ILE A 647 19.57 -25.70 41.21
N GLN A 648 19.67 -26.73 42.06
CA GLN A 648 19.12 -28.05 41.78
C GLN A 648 17.61 -27.99 41.57
N GLN A 649 16.89 -27.27 42.43
CA GLN A 649 15.43 -27.12 42.33
C GLN A 649 15.01 -26.38 41.07
N ALA A 650 15.61 -25.24 40.78
CA ALA A 650 15.32 -24.46 39.58
C ALA A 650 15.65 -25.25 38.30
N TRP A 651 16.76 -25.98 38.29
CA TRP A 651 17.18 -26.82 37.17
C TRP A 651 16.22 -28.00 36.92
N GLN A 652 15.73 -28.65 37.97
CA GLN A 652 14.71 -29.70 37.85
C GLN A 652 13.38 -29.14 37.31
N LEU A 653 12.92 -28.01 37.87
CA LEU A 653 11.72 -27.33 37.37
C LEU A 653 11.87 -26.94 35.90
N TRP A 654 13.04 -26.43 35.50
CA TRP A 654 13.34 -26.07 34.12
C TRP A 654 13.11 -27.25 33.17
N HIS A 655 13.67 -28.42 33.46
CA HIS A 655 13.56 -29.60 32.57
C HIS A 655 12.13 -30.15 32.49
N ILE A 656 11.33 -29.98 33.55
CA ILE A 656 9.93 -30.39 33.55
C ILE A 656 9.08 -29.39 32.76
N ILE A 657 9.36 -28.09 32.89
CA ILE A 657 8.53 -27.02 32.31
C ILE A 657 8.90 -26.75 30.84
N PHE A 658 10.18 -26.85 30.50
CA PHE A 658 10.75 -26.57 29.17
C PHE A 658 11.52 -27.80 28.63
N PRO A 659 10.83 -28.93 28.38
CA PRO A 659 11.50 -30.19 28.02
C PRO A 659 12.26 -30.12 26.68
N ASP A 660 11.84 -29.24 25.77
CA ASP A 660 12.49 -29.04 24.46
C ASP A 660 13.76 -28.19 24.53
N TRP A 661 14.07 -27.62 25.70
CA TRP A 661 15.20 -26.72 25.92
C TRP A 661 16.11 -27.21 27.05
N PRO A 662 16.64 -28.44 26.99
CA PRO A 662 17.47 -28.98 28.06
C PRO A 662 18.77 -28.17 28.20
N ILE A 663 19.30 -28.10 29.41
CA ILE A 663 20.52 -27.36 29.71
C ILE A 663 21.31 -28.05 30.82
N GLU A 664 22.63 -28.16 30.66
CA GLU A 664 23.46 -28.73 31.71
C GLU A 664 23.45 -27.85 32.98
N GLN A 665 23.45 -28.49 34.14
CA GLN A 665 23.27 -27.80 35.42
C GLN A 665 24.35 -26.75 35.69
N GLU A 666 25.61 -27.05 35.37
CA GLU A 666 26.73 -26.12 35.54
C GLU A 666 26.55 -24.86 34.66
N ARG A 667 26.16 -25.05 33.39
CA ARG A 667 25.84 -23.94 32.48
C ARG A 667 24.64 -23.15 32.96
N PHE A 668 23.58 -23.83 33.42
CA PHE A 668 22.39 -23.18 33.97
C PHE A 668 22.72 -22.29 35.17
N ALA A 669 23.52 -22.81 36.12
CA ALA A 669 24.01 -22.05 37.27
C ALA A 669 24.86 -20.85 36.85
N GLY A 670 25.77 -21.05 35.89
CA GLY A 670 26.61 -20.00 35.33
C GLY A 670 25.80 -18.86 34.67
N LEU A 671 24.71 -19.18 33.97
CA LEU A 671 23.83 -18.18 33.36
C LEU A 671 22.98 -17.46 34.41
N LEU A 672 22.44 -18.20 35.40
CA LEU A 672 21.63 -17.60 36.47
C LEU A 672 22.40 -16.55 37.26
N PHE A 673 23.63 -16.86 37.68
CA PHE A 673 24.37 -16.04 38.63
C PHE A 673 25.63 -15.37 38.06
N GLY A 674 25.98 -15.64 36.79
CA GLY A 674 27.08 -14.97 36.11
C GLY A 674 26.82 -13.50 35.80
N LEU A 675 25.54 -13.11 35.74
CA LEU A 675 25.10 -11.72 35.63
C LEU A 675 24.14 -11.38 36.76
N LYS A 676 24.09 -10.10 37.13
CA LYS A 676 23.22 -9.64 38.23
C LYS A 676 21.75 -9.74 37.81
N GLY A 677 21.03 -10.70 38.37
CA GLY A 677 19.59 -10.89 38.18
C GLY A 677 18.76 -10.71 39.46
N GLN A 678 17.44 -10.77 39.29
CA GLN A 678 16.45 -10.81 40.37
C GLN A 678 15.54 -12.01 40.12
N HIS A 679 15.82 -13.12 40.78
CA HIS A 679 15.21 -14.41 40.48
C HIS A 679 14.29 -14.83 41.63
N TRP A 680 13.13 -15.39 41.29
CA TRP A 680 12.13 -15.82 42.26
C TRP A 680 11.77 -17.28 42.04
N ILE A 681 11.59 -18.02 43.13
CA ILE A 681 11.27 -19.46 43.08
C ILE A 681 10.16 -19.82 44.08
N HIS A 682 9.40 -20.84 43.69
CA HIS A 682 8.42 -21.58 44.47
C HIS A 682 8.66 -23.08 44.23
N GLU A 683 8.14 -23.95 45.09
CA GLU A 683 8.18 -25.42 44.90
C GLU A 683 7.58 -25.91 43.56
N HIS A 684 6.83 -25.05 42.85
CA HIS A 684 6.07 -25.40 41.65
C HIS A 684 6.26 -24.44 40.47
N GLY A 685 7.24 -23.53 40.56
CA GLY A 685 7.50 -22.57 39.49
C GLY A 685 8.58 -21.55 39.83
N PHE A 686 9.01 -20.79 38.84
CA PHE A 686 10.05 -19.78 38.98
C PHE A 686 9.88 -18.62 38.00
N CYS A 687 10.55 -17.50 38.27
CA CYS A 687 10.69 -16.35 37.40
C CYS A 687 12.15 -15.88 37.38
N LEU A 688 12.75 -15.88 36.19
CA LEU A 688 14.12 -15.40 35.97
C LEU A 688 14.09 -14.02 35.35
N SER A 689 14.74 -13.03 35.95
CA SER A 689 14.75 -11.67 35.43
C SER A 689 16.11 -10.97 35.58
N TYR A 690 16.42 -10.07 34.64
CA TYR A 690 17.69 -9.35 34.56
C TYR A 690 17.45 -7.87 34.28
N TYR A 691 18.26 -7.00 34.90
CA TYR A 691 18.21 -5.55 34.71
C TYR A 691 19.42 -5.05 33.92
N SER A 692 19.17 -4.26 32.87
CA SER A 692 20.20 -3.62 32.05
C SER A 692 20.39 -2.15 32.45
N LYS A 693 21.57 -1.85 33.01
CA LYS A 693 21.95 -0.49 33.44
C LYS A 693 22.16 0.50 32.28
N SER A 694 22.51 0.01 31.10
CA SER A 694 22.80 0.86 29.94
C SER A 694 21.55 1.38 29.24
N GLY A 695 20.40 0.71 29.42
CA GLY A 695 19.14 1.07 28.75
C GLY A 695 17.98 1.39 29.68
N ASN A 696 18.19 1.40 31.01
CA ASN A 696 17.13 1.49 32.01
C ASN A 696 16.01 0.46 31.79
N SER A 697 16.36 -0.71 31.25
CA SER A 697 15.42 -1.74 30.80
C SER A 697 15.53 -3.01 31.64
N GLY A 698 14.40 -3.69 31.79
CA GLY A 698 14.30 -4.96 32.49
C GLY A 698 13.82 -6.05 31.54
N ASN A 699 14.26 -7.28 31.80
CA ASN A 699 13.91 -8.43 30.99
C ASN A 699 13.45 -9.56 31.92
N ILE A 700 12.26 -10.11 31.69
CA ILE A 700 11.91 -11.42 32.23
C ILE A 700 12.44 -12.44 31.24
N ALA A 701 13.50 -13.16 31.61
CA ALA A 701 14.13 -14.14 30.73
C ALA A 701 13.23 -15.37 30.57
N ALA A 702 12.71 -15.91 31.67
CA ALA A 702 11.82 -17.06 31.66
C ALA A 702 10.86 -17.02 32.83
N ILE A 703 9.63 -17.48 32.61
CA ILE A 703 8.66 -17.74 33.68
C ILE A 703 8.05 -19.11 33.45
N GLY A 704 8.13 -19.96 34.48
CA GLY A 704 7.73 -21.35 34.39
C GLY A 704 6.85 -21.76 35.56
N VAL A 705 5.79 -22.51 35.28
CA VAL A 705 4.90 -23.11 36.29
C VAL A 705 4.60 -24.55 35.89
N LEU A 706 4.68 -25.47 36.85
CA LEU A 706 4.31 -26.87 36.66
C LEU A 706 2.88 -26.99 36.13
N PRO A 707 2.60 -27.91 35.17
CA PRO A 707 1.30 -28.05 34.53
C PRO A 707 0.10 -28.05 35.49
N GLU A 708 0.20 -28.77 36.61
CA GLU A 708 -0.84 -28.94 37.62
C GLU A 708 -1.07 -27.68 38.50
N TYR A 709 -0.22 -26.67 38.39
CA TYR A 709 -0.35 -25.36 39.06
C TYR A 709 -0.67 -24.21 38.10
N ARG A 710 -0.84 -24.49 36.80
CA ARG A 710 -1.34 -23.51 35.82
C ARG A 710 -2.79 -23.13 36.16
N HIS A 711 -3.18 -21.90 35.83
CA HIS A 711 -4.50 -21.30 36.14
C HIS A 711 -4.85 -21.16 37.64
N LYS A 712 -3.93 -21.47 38.57
CA LYS A 712 -4.14 -21.26 40.02
C LYS A 712 -3.61 -19.92 40.53
N GLY A 713 -3.02 -19.09 39.66
CA GLY A 713 -2.53 -17.75 40.00
C GLY A 713 -1.02 -17.67 40.30
N LEU A 714 -0.31 -18.79 40.43
CA LEU A 714 1.14 -18.82 40.71
C LEU A 714 1.97 -18.06 39.65
N GLY A 715 1.64 -18.22 38.37
CA GLY A 715 2.32 -17.49 37.29
C GLY A 715 2.16 -15.97 37.38
N ASN A 716 1.00 -15.48 37.84
CA ASN A 716 0.80 -14.04 38.09
C ASN A 716 1.68 -13.56 39.25
N ALA A 717 1.65 -14.30 40.36
CA ALA A 717 2.42 -13.94 41.55
C ALA A 717 3.92 -13.87 41.23
N LEU A 718 4.45 -14.85 40.49
CA LEU A 718 5.84 -14.89 40.03
C LEU A 718 6.19 -13.72 39.10
N LEU A 719 5.33 -13.41 38.13
CA LEU A 719 5.55 -12.29 37.20
C LEU A 719 5.57 -10.95 37.93
N GLU A 720 4.60 -10.70 38.82
CA GLU A 720 4.52 -9.44 39.58
C GLU A 720 5.69 -9.28 40.56
N LYS A 721 6.15 -10.38 41.17
CA LYS A 721 7.40 -10.36 41.97
C LYS A 721 8.63 -10.05 41.11
N GLY A 722 8.73 -10.64 39.92
CA GLY A 722 9.78 -10.32 38.96
C GLY A 722 9.79 -8.84 38.59
N LYS A 723 8.62 -8.27 38.26
CA LYS A 723 8.45 -6.83 37.97
C LYS A 723 8.90 -5.95 39.14
N ALA A 724 8.45 -6.26 40.35
CA ALA A 724 8.81 -5.52 41.56
C ALA A 724 10.33 -5.56 41.81
N GLY A 725 10.96 -6.74 41.73
CA GLY A 725 12.41 -6.89 41.90
C GLY A 725 13.22 -6.08 40.88
N LEU A 726 12.77 -6.02 39.62
CA LEU A 726 13.41 -5.19 38.60
C LEU A 726 13.25 -3.68 38.86
N LYS A 727 12.08 -3.23 39.35
CA LYS A 727 11.87 -1.84 39.77
C LYS A 727 12.79 -1.46 40.94
N ASP A 728 12.93 -2.35 41.92
CA ASP A 728 13.83 -2.15 43.06
C ASP A 728 15.31 -2.12 42.61
N ALA A 729 15.70 -3.01 41.70
CA ALA A 729 17.05 -3.02 41.14
C ALA A 729 17.39 -1.73 40.39
N ALA A 730 16.45 -1.19 39.60
CA ALA A 730 16.60 0.10 38.93
C ALA A 730 16.78 1.25 39.94
N LYS A 731 15.95 1.27 40.98
CA LYS A 731 16.00 2.27 42.05
C LYS A 731 17.33 2.25 42.80
N VAL A 732 17.86 1.06 43.13
CA VAL A 732 19.18 0.89 43.75
C VAL A 732 20.30 1.38 42.83
N ALA A 733 20.12 1.28 41.52
CA ALA A 733 21.05 1.84 40.54
C ALA A 733 20.90 3.36 40.32
N GLY A 734 19.98 4.04 41.02
CA GLY A 734 19.71 5.47 40.86
C GLY A 734 18.98 5.80 39.55
N GLN A 735 18.26 4.82 38.99
CA GLN A 735 17.55 4.93 37.71
C GLN A 735 16.08 4.52 37.87
N GLU A 736 15.25 4.89 36.91
CA GLU A 736 13.86 4.41 36.80
C GLU A 736 13.79 3.33 35.72
N LEU A 737 13.01 2.28 35.96
CA LEU A 737 12.77 1.25 34.95
C LEU A 737 11.84 1.83 33.88
N THR A 738 12.32 1.98 32.64
CA THR A 738 11.57 2.63 31.55
C THR A 738 10.94 1.64 30.57
N SER A 739 11.44 0.41 30.52
CA SER A 739 10.90 -0.65 29.66
C SER A 739 11.07 -2.02 30.30
N LEU A 740 10.13 -2.92 29.99
CA LEU A 740 10.17 -4.29 30.45
C LEU A 740 9.69 -5.23 29.35
N ALA A 741 10.47 -6.24 29.00
CA ALA A 741 10.13 -7.19 27.94
C ALA A 741 10.31 -8.64 28.37
N MET A 742 9.66 -9.54 27.63
CA MET A 742 9.84 -10.98 27.73
C MET A 742 11.00 -11.40 26.80
N GLY A 743 11.93 -12.18 27.33
CA GLY A 743 13.15 -12.59 26.64
C GLY A 743 14.42 -12.11 27.35
N SER A 744 15.58 -12.36 26.75
CA SER A 744 16.87 -12.04 27.37
C SER A 744 17.93 -11.77 26.30
N ILE A 745 18.66 -10.66 26.45
CA ILE A 745 19.82 -10.35 25.60
C ILE A 745 21.05 -11.06 26.15
N PHE A 746 21.43 -10.77 27.41
CA PHE A 746 22.43 -11.52 28.17
C PHE A 746 21.99 -11.66 29.63
N PRO A 747 22.10 -12.85 30.25
CA PRO A 747 22.45 -14.13 29.63
C PRO A 747 21.38 -14.53 28.61
N ARG A 748 21.78 -15.20 27.54
CA ARG A 748 20.96 -15.41 26.34
C ARG A 748 20.30 -16.79 26.38
N PHE A 749 19.08 -16.85 26.93
CA PHE A 749 18.19 -18.00 26.81
C PHE A 749 17.51 -17.98 25.43
N TRP A 750 16.37 -17.31 25.32
CA TRP A 750 15.73 -16.92 24.06
C TRP A 750 15.73 -15.38 23.93
N TYR A 751 15.81 -14.86 22.70
CA TYR A 751 15.95 -13.42 22.47
C TYR A 751 14.68 -12.69 22.90
N ARG A 752 13.55 -13.20 22.40
CA ARG A 752 12.20 -12.82 22.75
C ARG A 752 11.37 -14.10 22.91
N VAL A 753 10.05 -14.03 22.85
CA VAL A 753 9.18 -15.19 23.03
C VAL A 753 9.31 -16.13 21.82
N PRO A 754 9.72 -17.41 21.97
CA PRO A 754 9.78 -18.34 20.84
C PRO A 754 8.40 -18.52 20.20
N THR A 755 8.32 -18.53 18.88
CA THR A 755 7.04 -18.76 18.16
C THR A 755 6.46 -20.15 18.41
N SER A 756 7.31 -21.10 18.83
CA SER A 756 6.95 -22.49 19.12
C SER A 756 6.37 -22.73 20.51
N ILE A 757 6.19 -21.71 21.36
CA ILE A 757 5.60 -21.92 22.69
C ILE A 757 4.16 -22.43 22.60
N VAL A 758 3.74 -23.17 23.64
CA VAL A 758 2.37 -23.71 23.71
C VAL A 758 1.31 -22.60 23.77
N PRO A 759 0.12 -22.79 23.16
CA PRO A 759 -0.92 -21.76 23.09
C PRO A 759 -1.29 -21.16 24.44
N GLU A 760 -1.33 -21.95 25.51
CA GLU A 760 -1.68 -21.50 26.86
C GLU A 760 -0.65 -20.51 27.42
N ALA A 761 0.63 -20.67 27.07
CA ALA A 761 1.69 -19.74 27.45
C ALA A 761 1.58 -18.43 26.66
N LYS A 762 1.24 -18.50 25.37
CA LYS A 762 0.99 -17.32 24.53
C LYS A 762 -0.26 -16.57 25.01
N GLU A 763 -1.30 -17.28 25.40
CA GLU A 763 -2.49 -16.72 26.05
C GLU A 763 -2.12 -16.04 27.38
N PHE A 764 -1.36 -16.69 28.25
CA PHE A 764 -0.91 -16.10 29.52
C PHE A 764 -0.17 -14.77 29.31
N LEU A 765 0.80 -14.74 28.38
CA LEU A 765 1.58 -13.55 28.11
C LEU A 765 0.76 -12.45 27.41
N SER A 766 -0.12 -12.80 26.46
CA SER A 766 -0.92 -11.81 25.71
C SER A 766 -1.92 -11.03 26.57
N HIS A 767 -2.37 -11.61 27.67
CA HIS A 767 -3.21 -10.93 28.65
C HIS A 767 -2.42 -9.95 29.55
N ARG A 768 -1.09 -9.99 29.53
CA ARG A 768 -0.21 -9.29 30.49
C ARG A 768 0.83 -8.38 29.84
N GLY A 769 1.11 -8.60 28.56
CA GLY A 769 1.99 -7.80 27.73
C GLY A 769 1.45 -7.66 26.31
N THR A 770 2.05 -6.75 25.57
CA THR A 770 1.72 -6.46 24.17
C THR A 770 2.63 -7.30 23.29
N TYR A 771 2.05 -8.17 22.46
CA TYR A 771 2.79 -8.92 21.46
C TYR A 771 3.01 -8.08 20.20
N GLU A 772 4.20 -8.17 19.62
CA GLU A 772 4.51 -7.67 18.27
C GLU A 772 4.86 -8.86 17.39
N THR A 773 3.89 -9.29 16.57
CA THR A 773 3.99 -10.48 15.73
C THR A 773 4.56 -10.19 14.33
N THR A 774 4.69 -8.92 13.97
CA THR A 774 5.17 -8.47 12.65
C THR A 774 6.69 -8.24 12.61
N ASP A 775 7.34 -8.06 13.77
CA ASP A 775 8.79 -7.88 13.92
C ASP A 775 9.44 -9.17 14.45
N THR A 776 9.46 -10.21 13.61
CA THR A 776 10.06 -11.50 14.01
C THR A 776 11.57 -11.49 13.84
N VAL A 777 12.26 -11.79 14.94
CA VAL A 777 13.71 -11.92 14.98
C VAL A 777 14.06 -13.41 14.94
N ARG A 778 15.10 -13.77 14.19
CA ARG A 778 15.48 -15.17 13.96
C ARG A 778 16.88 -15.44 14.45
N ASP A 779 17.08 -16.58 15.09
CA ASP A 779 18.40 -17.17 15.21
C ASP A 779 18.65 -18.07 14.01
N LEU A 780 19.83 -17.94 13.42
CA LEU A 780 20.21 -18.69 12.23
C LEU A 780 21.30 -19.70 12.55
N TYR A 781 21.25 -20.82 11.84
CA TYR A 781 22.25 -21.88 11.94
C TYR A 781 22.71 -22.33 10.55
N LYS A 782 23.98 -22.74 10.47
CA LYS A 782 24.57 -23.36 9.28
C LYS A 782 25.57 -24.43 9.65
N ASP A 783 25.46 -25.61 9.04
CA ASP A 783 26.55 -26.59 8.98
C ASP A 783 27.58 -26.15 7.94
N ILE A 784 28.86 -26.08 8.35
CA ILE A 784 29.97 -25.62 7.50
C ILE A 784 30.96 -26.73 7.14
N GLN A 785 30.67 -27.99 7.46
CA GLN A 785 31.55 -29.12 7.19
C GLN A 785 31.69 -29.39 5.68
N ALA A 786 30.57 -29.41 4.95
CA ALA A 786 30.55 -29.66 3.51
C ALA A 786 30.91 -28.40 2.71
N GLU A 787 30.23 -27.28 2.97
CA GLU A 787 30.33 -26.05 2.17
C GLU A 787 30.28 -24.81 3.08
N ILE A 788 31.21 -23.87 2.87
CA ILE A 788 31.25 -22.60 3.63
C ILE A 788 30.19 -21.63 3.13
N ALA A 789 30.06 -21.48 1.81
CA ALA A 789 29.09 -20.63 1.13
C ALA A 789 28.93 -21.09 -0.33
N PRO A 790 27.83 -20.72 -1.02
CA PRO A 790 27.60 -21.10 -2.42
C PRO A 790 28.78 -20.76 -3.35
N PRO A 791 29.03 -21.52 -4.44
CA PRO A 791 30.21 -21.32 -5.29
C PRO A 791 30.29 -19.92 -5.90
N GLU A 792 29.15 -19.34 -6.27
CA GLU A 792 29.03 -17.97 -6.79
C GLU A 792 29.49 -16.90 -5.77
N VAL A 793 29.22 -17.15 -4.49
CA VAL A 793 29.67 -16.28 -3.40
C VAL A 793 31.17 -16.44 -3.23
N MET A 794 31.67 -17.67 -3.20
CA MET A 794 33.10 -17.95 -3.04
C MET A 794 33.93 -17.32 -4.17
N GLU A 795 33.43 -17.35 -5.41
CA GLU A 795 34.07 -16.68 -6.56
C GLU A 795 34.08 -15.15 -6.39
N ARG A 796 33.01 -14.56 -5.86
CA ARG A 796 32.97 -13.12 -5.60
C ARG A 796 33.92 -12.72 -4.48
N VAL A 797 33.99 -13.52 -3.42
CA VAL A 797 34.91 -13.29 -2.30
C VAL A 797 36.36 -13.44 -2.74
N SER A 798 36.69 -14.37 -3.65
CA SER A 798 38.07 -14.52 -4.14
C SER A 798 38.56 -13.36 -5.01
N LYS A 799 37.63 -12.56 -5.56
CA LYS A 799 37.94 -11.36 -6.37
C LYS A 799 38.05 -10.07 -5.55
N THR A 800 37.81 -10.12 -4.24
CA THR A 800 37.97 -8.93 -3.40
C THR A 800 39.44 -8.60 -3.16
N ASN A 801 39.80 -7.32 -3.17
CA ASN A 801 41.15 -6.86 -2.80
C ASN A 801 41.29 -6.62 -1.30
N ILE A 802 40.23 -6.84 -0.51
CA ILE A 802 40.20 -6.52 0.92
C ILE A 802 41.02 -7.52 1.73
N LYS A 803 41.81 -7.01 2.69
CA LYS A 803 42.58 -7.85 3.61
C LYS A 803 41.72 -8.19 4.82
N PHE A 804 41.52 -9.49 5.07
CA PHE A 804 40.85 -9.99 6.26
C PHE A 804 41.88 -10.57 7.22
N THR A 805 41.84 -10.17 8.49
CA THR A 805 42.76 -10.67 9.51
C THR A 805 42.06 -10.78 10.85
N PRO A 806 42.42 -11.77 11.69
CA PRO A 806 42.06 -11.74 13.09
C PRO A 806 42.54 -10.44 13.74
N TRP A 807 41.77 -9.94 14.70
CA TRP A 807 42.10 -8.75 15.48
C TRP A 807 43.36 -8.98 16.32
N SER A 808 44.12 -7.91 16.54
CA SER A 808 45.36 -7.92 17.30
C SER A 808 45.34 -6.78 18.35
N PRO A 809 46.20 -6.83 19.39
CA PRO A 809 46.26 -5.78 20.40
C PRO A 809 46.49 -4.37 19.83
N GLU A 810 47.20 -4.25 18.71
CA GLU A 810 47.48 -2.97 18.05
C GLU A 810 46.23 -2.36 17.41
N LEU A 811 45.26 -3.19 17.04
CA LEU A 811 43.98 -2.80 16.46
C LEU A 811 42.92 -2.55 17.54
N TYR A 812 43.28 -2.64 18.83
CA TYR A 812 42.32 -2.60 19.93
C TYR A 812 41.54 -1.28 19.98
N GLU A 813 42.26 -0.15 20.01
CA GLU A 813 41.65 1.18 20.17
C GLU A 813 40.71 1.52 18.99
N GLU A 814 41.12 1.22 17.75
CA GLU A 814 40.29 1.49 16.56
C GLU A 814 39.01 0.63 16.56
N CYS A 815 39.12 -0.65 16.91
CA CYS A 815 37.96 -1.53 17.05
C CYS A 815 37.02 -1.05 18.16
N MET A 816 37.56 -0.69 19.33
CA MET A 816 36.75 -0.27 20.48
C MET A 816 36.05 1.07 20.23
N ALA A 817 36.70 2.02 19.59
CA ALA A 817 36.09 3.28 19.19
C ALA A 817 34.87 3.04 18.27
N LYS A 818 35.02 2.17 17.26
CA LYS A 818 33.92 1.81 16.36
C LYS A 818 32.81 1.01 17.07
N GLN A 819 33.16 0.17 18.03
CA GLN A 819 32.17 -0.54 18.85
C GLN A 819 31.37 0.43 19.72
N ASP A 820 32.03 1.33 20.44
CA ASP A 820 31.36 2.29 21.32
C ASP A 820 30.49 3.29 20.53
N GLU A 821 30.84 3.60 19.28
CA GLU A 821 30.04 4.45 18.39
C GLU A 821 28.81 3.72 17.79
N LEU A 822 28.95 2.46 17.39
CA LEU A 822 27.99 1.81 16.49
C LEU A 822 27.22 0.63 17.11
N PHE A 823 27.67 0.05 18.23
CA PHE A 823 27.12 -1.21 18.75
C PHE A 823 27.12 -1.30 20.28
N THR A 824 26.26 -2.17 20.83
CA THR A 824 26.17 -2.45 22.28
C THR A 824 27.03 -3.64 22.73
N TRP A 825 27.90 -4.18 21.87
CA TRP A 825 28.69 -5.40 22.13
C TRP A 825 30.05 -5.15 22.82
N GLY A 826 30.40 -3.89 23.11
CA GLY A 826 31.72 -3.52 23.64
C GLY A 826 32.14 -4.28 24.92
N GLY A 827 31.19 -4.76 25.72
CA GLY A 827 31.48 -5.61 26.89
C GLY A 827 32.15 -6.94 26.54
N ILE A 828 31.71 -7.60 25.47
CA ILE A 828 32.27 -8.89 25.01
C ILE A 828 33.66 -8.68 24.40
N TYR A 829 33.85 -7.61 23.61
CA TYR A 829 35.17 -7.26 23.08
C TYR A 829 36.19 -6.98 24.19
N LYS A 830 35.78 -6.25 25.25
CA LYS A 830 36.61 -6.01 26.44
C LYS A 830 36.95 -7.32 27.18
N ALA A 831 35.99 -8.23 27.31
CA ALA A 831 36.21 -9.54 27.94
C ALA A 831 37.17 -10.43 27.14
N LEU A 832 37.05 -10.44 25.81
CA LEU A 832 37.96 -11.14 24.91
C LEU A 832 39.38 -10.59 25.00
N ALA A 833 39.53 -9.27 24.94
CA ALA A 833 40.84 -8.61 25.08
C ALA A 833 41.49 -8.88 26.44
N ALA A 834 40.71 -8.83 27.53
CA ALA A 834 41.19 -9.16 28.88
C ALA A 834 41.69 -10.60 29.03
N ARG A 835 41.15 -11.54 28.24
CA ARG A 835 41.63 -12.94 28.17
C ARG A 835 42.70 -13.18 27.09
N GLY A 836 43.15 -12.13 26.38
CA GLY A 836 44.10 -12.25 25.27
C GLY A 836 43.53 -12.93 24.02
N GLN A 837 42.20 -13.08 23.92
CA GLN A 837 41.50 -13.81 22.86
C GLN A 837 41.10 -12.90 21.69
N HIS A 838 42.02 -12.05 21.23
CA HIS A 838 41.76 -11.13 20.11
C HIS A 838 41.41 -11.86 18.81
N HIS A 839 41.93 -13.09 18.64
CA HIS A 839 41.65 -13.95 17.49
C HIS A 839 40.16 -14.37 17.35
N GLU A 840 39.31 -14.05 18.32
CA GLU A 840 37.86 -14.27 18.27
C GLU A 840 37.10 -13.14 17.53
N VAL A 841 37.83 -12.18 16.96
CA VAL A 841 37.30 -11.07 16.16
C VAL A 841 38.01 -11.09 14.81
N MET A 842 37.24 -10.96 13.73
CA MET A 842 37.76 -10.75 12.37
C MET A 842 37.59 -9.29 12.00
N VAL A 843 38.61 -8.69 11.40
CA VAL A 843 38.55 -7.34 10.83
C VAL A 843 38.82 -7.36 9.33
N ALA A 844 38.17 -6.44 8.61
CA ALA A 844 38.43 -6.13 7.21
C ALA A 844 39.22 -4.83 7.12
N ILE A 845 40.33 -4.85 6.39
CA ILE A 845 41.24 -3.72 6.21
C ILE A 845 41.32 -3.41 4.72
N ASP A 846 41.12 -2.14 4.39
CA ASP A 846 41.37 -1.63 3.05
C ASP A 846 42.88 -1.65 2.77
N PRO A 847 43.36 -2.39 1.75
CA PRO A 847 44.79 -2.49 1.47
C PRO A 847 45.43 -1.16 1.04
N ASP A 848 44.66 -0.24 0.46
CA ASP A 848 45.18 1.00 -0.11
C ASP A 848 45.37 2.07 0.98
N THR A 849 44.43 2.12 1.94
CA THR A 849 44.44 3.12 3.02
C THR A 849 44.92 2.58 4.36
N ASN A 850 45.02 1.25 4.49
CA ASN A 850 45.31 0.51 5.72
C ASN A 850 44.35 0.83 6.88
N LYS A 851 43.13 1.29 6.56
CA LYS A 851 42.07 1.56 7.55
C LYS A 851 41.20 0.34 7.77
N GLN A 852 40.70 0.17 8.99
CA GLN A 852 39.69 -0.85 9.26
C GLN A 852 38.34 -0.43 8.67
N ILE A 853 37.79 -1.23 7.76
CA ILE A 853 36.53 -0.96 7.06
C ILE A 853 35.41 -1.95 7.42
N GLY A 854 35.68 -2.96 8.23
CA GLY A 854 34.67 -3.89 8.73
C GLY A 854 35.17 -4.76 9.88
N TRP A 855 34.24 -5.35 10.63
CA TRP A 855 34.52 -6.21 11.79
C TRP A 855 33.39 -7.20 12.07
N THR A 856 33.69 -8.32 12.70
CA THR A 856 32.69 -9.26 13.22
C THR A 856 33.29 -10.07 14.36
N LEU A 857 32.45 -10.48 15.32
CA LEU A 857 32.79 -11.57 16.22
C LEU A 857 32.79 -12.89 15.43
N MET A 858 33.77 -13.74 15.73
CA MET A 858 33.91 -15.10 15.22
C MET A 858 34.35 -16.03 16.35
N CYS A 859 33.45 -16.22 17.31
CA CYS A 859 33.72 -16.84 18.60
C CYS A 859 33.66 -18.38 18.55
N SER A 860 34.62 -19.06 19.18
CA SER A 860 34.47 -20.48 19.52
C SER A 860 33.47 -20.65 20.67
N PHE A 861 32.90 -21.85 20.82
CA PHE A 861 31.99 -22.18 21.91
C PHE A 861 32.54 -21.88 23.32
N GLY A 862 33.83 -22.13 23.57
CA GLY A 862 34.48 -21.87 24.86
C GLY A 862 34.98 -20.42 25.07
N SER A 863 34.54 -19.48 24.24
CA SER A 863 34.89 -18.06 24.41
C SER A 863 33.96 -17.40 25.45
N PRO A 864 34.34 -16.25 26.02
CA PRO A 864 33.46 -15.42 26.85
C PRO A 864 32.08 -15.15 26.23
N ALA A 865 31.99 -15.10 24.90
CA ALA A 865 30.71 -14.92 24.23
C ALA A 865 29.87 -16.20 24.33
N GLY A 866 30.45 -17.38 24.07
CA GLY A 866 29.74 -18.66 24.15
C GLY A 866 29.28 -19.05 25.57
N ASP A 867 29.98 -18.58 26.61
CA ASP A 867 29.59 -18.74 28.01
C ASP A 867 28.24 -18.07 28.32
N LEU A 868 27.82 -17.07 27.53
CA LEU A 868 26.59 -16.31 27.75
C LEU A 868 25.35 -16.91 27.06
N PHE A 869 25.49 -17.96 26.23
CA PHE A 869 24.38 -18.55 25.48
C PHE A 869 23.95 -19.90 26.07
N ALA A 870 22.66 -20.04 26.33
CA ALA A 870 22.08 -21.25 26.91
C ALA A 870 22.08 -22.43 25.94
N PHE A 871 21.72 -22.19 24.67
CA PHE A 871 21.24 -23.26 23.78
C PHE A 871 22.15 -23.57 22.59
N ILE A 872 23.34 -22.96 22.49
CA ILE A 872 24.33 -23.39 21.47
C ILE A 872 24.59 -24.91 21.52
N PRO A 873 24.67 -25.58 22.69
CA PRO A 873 24.83 -27.04 22.75
C PRO A 873 23.71 -27.86 22.09
N LEU A 874 22.52 -27.28 21.88
CA LEU A 874 21.40 -27.95 21.22
C LEU A 874 21.54 -28.00 19.69
N LEU A 875 22.38 -27.14 19.12
CA LEU A 875 22.65 -27.10 17.69
C LEU A 875 23.61 -28.24 17.35
N PRO A 876 23.40 -29.03 16.27
CA PRO A 876 24.37 -30.04 15.89
C PRO A 876 25.69 -29.38 15.43
N PRO A 877 26.89 -29.89 15.77
CA PRO A 877 27.18 -31.06 16.60
C PRO A 877 27.54 -30.68 18.06
N GLY A 878 26.84 -29.71 18.62
CA GLY A 878 26.94 -29.23 20.00
C GLY A 878 28.05 -28.20 20.17
N GLU A 879 28.99 -28.50 21.07
CA GLU A 879 30.11 -27.62 21.45
C GLU A 879 31.09 -27.30 20.30
N LYS A 880 30.93 -27.90 19.12
CA LYS A 880 31.66 -27.50 17.90
C LYS A 880 30.86 -26.54 17.03
N THR A 881 29.94 -25.80 17.63
CA THR A 881 29.21 -24.71 16.98
C THR A 881 29.80 -23.38 17.43
N GLY A 882 30.34 -22.61 16.48
CA GLY A 882 30.85 -21.26 16.70
C GLY A 882 29.75 -20.20 16.62
N LEU A 883 30.03 -19.00 17.09
CA LEU A 883 29.14 -17.84 17.05
C LEU A 883 29.72 -16.75 16.15
N ILE A 884 28.94 -16.29 15.17
CA ILE A 884 29.21 -15.04 14.44
C ILE A 884 28.17 -14.00 14.86
N ALA A 885 28.64 -12.84 15.31
CA ALA A 885 27.80 -11.75 15.78
C ALA A 885 28.44 -10.39 15.50
N ALA A 886 27.66 -9.31 15.63
CA ALA A 886 28.13 -7.92 15.47
C ALA A 886 28.88 -7.66 14.14
N VAL A 887 28.31 -8.12 13.02
CA VAL A 887 28.86 -7.85 11.68
C VAL A 887 28.68 -6.37 11.33
N GLY A 888 29.78 -5.63 11.32
CA GLY A 888 29.82 -4.20 10.98
C GLY A 888 30.64 -3.93 9.72
N VAL A 889 30.17 -3.02 8.90
CA VAL A 889 30.88 -2.47 7.73
C VAL A 889 30.76 -0.95 7.78
N ASP A 890 31.89 -0.29 7.55
CA ASP A 890 31.95 1.17 7.41
C ASP A 890 30.94 1.65 6.36
N GLU A 891 30.29 2.76 6.62
CA GLU A 891 29.15 3.23 5.81
C GLU A 891 29.54 3.42 4.34
N ALA A 892 30.73 3.97 4.10
CA ALA A 892 31.27 4.19 2.75
C ALA A 892 31.55 2.89 1.96
N GLU A 893 31.61 1.74 2.65
CA GLU A 893 31.94 0.44 2.08
C GLU A 893 30.72 -0.50 1.97
N ARG A 894 29.53 -0.04 2.38
CA ARG A 894 28.27 -0.80 2.25
C ARG A 894 27.92 -1.00 0.77
N GLY A 895 27.30 -2.15 0.45
CA GLY A 895 26.94 -2.53 -0.93
C GLY A 895 28.09 -3.09 -1.79
N LYS A 896 29.36 -2.91 -1.39
CA LYS A 896 30.54 -3.40 -2.15
C LYS A 896 30.88 -4.88 -1.91
N GLY A 897 30.12 -5.56 -1.07
CA GLY A 897 30.31 -6.99 -0.75
C GLY A 897 31.25 -7.29 0.42
N VAL A 898 31.75 -6.26 1.12
CA VAL A 898 32.68 -6.39 2.26
C VAL A 898 32.11 -7.26 3.37
N GLY A 899 30.87 -6.99 3.80
CA GLY A 899 30.24 -7.73 4.89
C GLY A 899 30.04 -9.21 4.56
N LEU A 900 29.69 -9.53 3.32
CA LEU A 900 29.48 -10.91 2.89
C LEU A 900 30.82 -11.68 2.85
N ALA A 901 31.87 -11.06 2.33
CA ALA A 901 33.22 -11.60 2.38
C ALA A 901 33.75 -11.76 3.82
N LEU A 902 33.45 -10.81 4.69
CA LEU A 902 33.84 -10.83 6.10
C LEU A 902 33.24 -12.04 6.84
N VAL A 903 31.95 -12.32 6.65
CA VAL A 903 31.30 -13.51 7.25
C VAL A 903 31.89 -14.80 6.67
N VAL A 904 32.14 -14.87 5.36
CA VAL A 904 32.80 -16.03 4.73
C VAL A 904 34.19 -16.28 5.35
N LYS A 905 35.01 -15.24 5.49
CA LYS A 905 36.34 -15.36 6.10
C LYS A 905 36.29 -15.74 7.58
N ALA A 906 35.29 -15.25 8.32
CA ALA A 906 35.05 -15.68 9.69
C ALA A 906 34.68 -17.18 9.78
N MET A 907 33.82 -17.68 8.88
CA MET A 907 33.46 -19.09 8.82
C MET A 907 34.64 -19.99 8.43
N GLU A 908 35.47 -19.57 7.47
CA GLU A 908 36.71 -20.27 7.10
C GLU A 908 37.64 -20.40 8.32
N ASN A 909 37.88 -19.30 9.04
CA ASN A 909 38.73 -19.32 10.22
C ASN A 909 38.17 -20.20 11.35
N LEU A 910 36.86 -20.12 11.61
CA LEU A 910 36.21 -20.98 12.60
C LEU A 910 36.31 -22.47 12.22
N LYS A 911 36.19 -22.79 10.92
CA LYS A 911 36.40 -24.15 10.41
C LYS A 911 37.83 -24.64 10.64
N GLU A 912 38.83 -23.81 10.37
CA GLU A 912 40.24 -24.10 10.63
C GLU A 912 40.51 -24.36 12.12
N ARG A 913 39.80 -23.65 13.00
CA ARG A 913 39.84 -23.86 14.46
C ARG A 913 39.00 -25.06 14.94
N GLY A 914 38.42 -25.83 14.03
CA GLY A 914 37.72 -27.08 14.32
C GLY A 914 36.22 -26.94 14.61
N MET A 915 35.62 -25.77 14.37
CA MET A 915 34.16 -25.61 14.41
C MET A 915 33.53 -26.26 13.17
N LYS A 916 32.32 -26.79 13.35
CA LYS A 916 31.58 -27.56 12.36
C LYS A 916 30.22 -26.94 12.02
N GLY A 917 29.65 -26.18 12.96
CA GLY A 917 28.45 -25.38 12.74
C GLY A 917 28.70 -23.93 13.11
N ILE A 918 27.86 -23.03 12.59
CA ILE A 918 27.88 -21.60 12.89
C ILE A 918 26.48 -21.17 13.29
N PHE A 919 26.40 -20.47 14.42
CA PHE A 919 25.21 -19.83 14.95
C PHE A 919 25.31 -18.32 14.79
N ILE A 920 24.21 -17.68 14.42
CA ILE A 920 24.07 -16.22 14.38
C ILE A 920 22.81 -15.86 15.13
N ASP A 921 22.95 -15.06 16.18
CA ASP A 921 21.84 -14.68 17.04
C ASP A 921 21.14 -13.41 16.57
N ALA A 922 19.84 -13.32 16.88
CA ALA A 922 19.04 -12.11 16.80
C ALA A 922 19.07 -11.36 15.44
N VAL A 923 18.84 -12.09 14.34
CA VAL A 923 18.85 -11.55 12.98
C VAL A 923 17.47 -10.99 12.59
N ALA A 924 17.40 -9.67 12.46
CA ALA A 924 16.24 -8.98 11.87
C ALA A 924 16.32 -8.91 10.33
N ILE A 925 17.52 -8.68 9.78
CA ILE A 925 17.74 -8.50 8.33
C ILE A 925 17.40 -9.77 7.56
N ARG A 926 16.61 -9.63 6.47
CA ARG A 926 16.19 -10.72 5.58
C ARG A 926 17.06 -10.80 4.32
N GLY A 927 17.38 -12.01 3.89
CA GLY A 927 18.06 -12.28 2.61
C GLY A 927 19.55 -11.96 2.57
N PHE A 928 20.20 -11.63 3.70
CA PHE A 928 21.64 -11.40 3.77
C PHE A 928 22.40 -12.69 4.10
N TYR A 929 22.10 -13.31 5.24
CA TYR A 929 22.76 -14.55 5.67
C TYR A 929 22.24 -15.77 4.89
N GLU A 930 21.01 -15.73 4.38
CA GLU A 930 20.45 -16.78 3.53
C GLU A 930 21.25 -16.95 2.22
N LYS A 931 21.88 -15.88 1.71
CA LYS A 931 22.81 -15.96 0.56
C LYS A 931 24.06 -16.78 0.87
N LEU A 932 24.40 -16.93 2.15
CA LEU A 932 25.50 -17.79 2.61
C LEU A 932 25.00 -19.22 2.95
N GLY A 933 23.70 -19.47 2.79
CA GLY A 933 23.06 -20.75 3.10
C GLY A 933 22.87 -20.98 4.60
N PHE A 934 22.61 -19.92 5.37
CA PHE A 934 22.09 -20.05 6.73
C PHE A 934 20.59 -20.32 6.70
N GLU A 935 20.13 -21.17 7.60
CA GLU A 935 18.72 -21.51 7.78
C GLU A 935 18.20 -20.98 9.12
N THR A 936 16.89 -20.77 9.21
CA THR A 936 16.26 -20.32 10.46
C THR A 936 16.19 -21.49 11.44
N GLN A 937 16.85 -21.36 12.58
CA GLN A 937 16.79 -22.36 13.65
C GLN A 937 15.62 -22.07 14.60
N TRP A 938 15.58 -20.84 15.11
CA TRP A 938 14.56 -20.40 16.06
C TRP A 938 14.04 -19.03 15.65
N GLU A 939 12.76 -18.80 15.87
CA GLU A 939 12.09 -17.54 15.55
C GLU A 939 11.35 -17.03 16.79
N TYR A 940 11.39 -15.71 16.97
CA TYR A 940 10.88 -15.06 18.17
C TYR A 940 9.98 -13.86 17.85
N GLU A 941 8.94 -13.70 18.66
CA GLU A 941 8.02 -12.56 18.68
C GLU A 941 8.31 -11.68 19.90
N ALA A 942 8.15 -10.35 19.77
CA ALA A 942 8.31 -9.47 20.93
C ALA A 942 7.09 -9.54 21.84
N CYS A 943 7.31 -9.46 23.16
CA CYS A 943 6.25 -9.28 24.14
C CYS A 943 6.71 -8.26 25.19
N ASN A 944 6.10 -7.08 25.19
CA ASN A 944 6.45 -5.96 26.06
C ASN A 944 5.44 -5.80 27.20
N PHE A 945 5.90 -5.61 28.42
CA PHE A 945 5.05 -5.46 29.60
C PHE A 945 4.84 -3.98 29.93
N ASP A 946 3.59 -3.62 30.24
CA ASP A 946 3.23 -2.27 30.67
C ASP A 946 3.64 -2.03 32.14
N LEU A 947 4.51 -1.03 32.36
CA LEU A 947 5.03 -0.67 33.67
C LEU A 947 4.07 0.20 34.51
N ALA A 948 3.06 0.81 33.88
CA ALA A 948 2.09 1.70 34.52
C ALA A 948 0.86 0.96 35.09
N LYS A 949 0.66 -0.32 34.74
CA LYS A 949 -0.50 -1.12 35.19
C LYS A 949 -0.35 -1.74 36.58
N SER A 950 0.79 -1.65 37.25
CA SER A 950 1.03 -2.40 38.50
C SER A 950 0.46 -1.79 39.78
N ASP A 951 -0.13 -0.59 39.75
CA ASP A 951 -0.43 0.14 41.00
C ASP A 951 -1.94 0.30 41.28
N ALA A 952 -2.82 -0.34 40.49
CA ALA A 952 -4.26 -0.16 40.61
C ALA A 952 -5.04 -1.34 41.21
N GLU A 953 -4.41 -2.50 41.42
CA GLU A 953 -5.07 -3.68 42.01
C GLU A 953 -4.11 -4.36 43.01
N THR A 954 -4.03 -3.79 44.21
CA THR A 954 -3.59 -4.50 45.42
C THR A 954 -4.72 -4.57 46.41
#